data_AF-A0A1C3EL29-F1
#
_entry.id   AF-A0A1C3EL29-F1
#
_cell.length_a   1.000
_cell.length_b   1.000
_cell.length_c   1.000
_cell.angle_alpha   90.00
_cell.angle_beta   90.00
_cell.angle_gamma   90.00
#
_symmetry.space_group_name_H-M   'P 1'
#
loop_
_entity.id
_entity.type
_entity.pdbx_description
1 polymer ?
#
loop_
_entity_poly.entity_id
_entity_poly.type
_entity_poly.pdbx_seq_one_letter_code
_entity_poly.pdbx_strand_id
1 'polypeptide(L)'
;MRVRQILRSMGRHEEVPGIKHARKGAALLMVVVALGLTCAVTLAFLETQAISTRVTNNSIGNRHAEDAAETAARLTLRQMHSASWAGVNQSLSGPLWQTSEGTASYEATFHPVTVTASTLSQLLRVEVRCTGRFTPAGNNSIPSQKTIRLIVEMRPRVELPGSSTSLPADWNPPSNESISTRPYSITLASNSSSALVVDPSNRVEGPLWLRGRPVIFGDPLWSTSTRQIYLQHMAQDFGALSNIEKYPHPFAQKFVFSNSTSANQSSVAESLALLGVPVELSSTHPPTPTFSVSSWSQYRLYDKGFVYNAQTLGSSISWSELRPTPANPLGIYIRQGDLRIQGNTTIVGTLIATGRITIEGTNNIIVPARLTDLLPADLRTSALSTTLPTMMAQFVEFDRECFCHVEGFVQATRTITGAGASWRLRTNSTAIGLTGTLATASVSTQPFSSIRIDDDVNFDAINSGWRHQMTLFTGGTGRTLPIVSVDKNARRITVAGQVTTTGPVAWRMSRTPQAEVRILGRLWGDTANFNRASHWDLSSLSWTLLRTQWEQTNSLLAATGQAEMTLTRWLSNPANVNWLGSYQATFAQNIEPTLHLHDLPVVNEVTTLPMLRASTITPAGGMIAGLGTPGYQWLVISREILP
;
A
#
# COMPACT_ATOMS: atom_id res chain seq x y z
N MET A 1 -29.93 -57.01 71.40
CA MET A 1 -30.36 -57.63 72.67
C MET A 1 -31.87 -57.85 72.60
N ARG A 2 -32.31 -59.07 72.91
CA ARG A 2 -33.72 -59.41 73.24
C ARG A 2 -34.22 -58.52 74.40
N VAL A 3 -35.53 -58.43 74.59
CA VAL A 3 -36.26 -58.99 75.76
C VAL A 3 -37.72 -58.47 75.82
N ARG A 4 -38.65 -59.44 75.72
CA ARG A 4 -39.92 -59.68 76.47
C ARG A 4 -40.88 -58.53 76.78
N GLN A 5 -42.15 -58.63 76.35
CA GLN A 5 -43.27 -59.41 76.94
C GLN A 5 -43.85 -58.81 78.23
N ILE A 6 -45.18 -58.60 78.17
CA ILE A 6 -46.19 -58.85 79.22
C ILE A 6 -46.19 -57.88 80.41
N LEU A 7 -47.30 -57.13 80.51
CA LEU A 7 -48.05 -57.02 81.77
C LEU A 7 -49.55 -56.84 81.44
N ARG A 8 -50.28 -57.95 81.54
CA ARG A 8 -51.72 -57.95 81.84
C ARG A 8 -51.89 -57.57 83.32
N SER A 9 -52.73 -56.59 83.62
CA SER A 9 -53.51 -56.60 84.85
C SER A 9 -54.94 -56.13 84.54
N MET A 10 -55.88 -56.94 85.03
CA MET A 10 -57.33 -56.74 85.10
C MET A 10 -57.62 -55.47 85.92
N GLY A 11 -58.73 -54.75 85.83
CA GLY A 11 -60.06 -54.99 85.33
C GLY A 11 -61.03 -54.09 86.11
N ARG A 12 -62.25 -53.95 85.57
CA ARG A 12 -63.49 -53.40 86.19
C ARG A 12 -63.63 -51.88 86.40
N HIS A 13 -64.48 -51.35 85.52
CA HIS A 13 -65.68 -50.54 85.77
C HIS A 13 -65.65 -49.48 86.87
N GLU A 14 -65.66 -48.22 86.43
CA GLU A 14 -66.68 -47.25 86.85
C GLU A 14 -67.17 -46.49 85.61
N GLU A 15 -68.49 -46.39 85.47
CA GLU A 15 -69.15 -45.55 84.46
C GLU A 15 -68.96 -44.07 84.84
N VAL A 16 -68.48 -43.27 83.90
CA VAL A 16 -68.61 -41.81 83.95
C VAL A 16 -69.42 -41.36 82.72
N PRO A 17 -70.57 -40.70 82.91
CA PRO A 17 -71.43 -40.29 81.81
C PRO A 17 -70.89 -39.01 81.17
N GLY A 18 -70.85 -38.96 79.83
CA GLY A 18 -70.71 -37.69 79.09
C GLY A 18 -69.48 -37.53 78.21
N ILE A 19 -69.28 -38.41 77.21
CA ILE A 19 -68.40 -38.10 76.06
C ILE A 19 -69.14 -38.41 74.76
N LYS A 20 -70.17 -37.61 74.44
CA LYS A 20 -70.77 -37.57 73.09
C LYS A 20 -70.48 -36.27 72.33
N HIS A 21 -69.73 -35.32 72.91
CA HIS A 21 -69.41 -34.04 72.25
C HIS A 21 -67.94 -33.88 71.79
N ALA A 22 -66.99 -34.68 72.31
CA ALA A 22 -65.59 -34.62 71.86
C ALA A 22 -65.33 -35.23 70.46
N ARG A 23 -66.16 -36.18 70.00
CA ARG A 23 -66.01 -36.82 68.68
C ARG A 23 -66.45 -35.95 67.51
N LYS A 24 -67.31 -34.95 67.73
CA LYS A 24 -67.75 -34.01 66.67
C LYS A 24 -66.71 -32.91 66.42
N GLY A 25 -66.02 -32.42 67.45
CA GLY A 25 -64.95 -31.42 67.32
C GLY A 25 -63.67 -31.97 66.66
N ALA A 26 -63.26 -33.20 67.00
CA ALA A 26 -62.11 -33.86 66.37
C ALA A 26 -62.36 -34.21 64.89
N ALA A 27 -63.59 -34.62 64.54
CA ALA A 27 -64.00 -34.83 63.16
C ALA A 27 -64.01 -33.52 62.34
N LEU A 28 -64.49 -32.42 62.93
CA LEU A 28 -64.46 -31.09 62.30
C LEU A 28 -63.03 -30.58 62.07
N LEU A 29 -62.14 -30.74 63.07
CA LEU A 29 -60.71 -30.42 62.94
C LEU A 29 -60.02 -31.28 61.87
N MET A 30 -60.31 -32.58 61.81
CA MET A 30 -59.79 -33.44 60.74
C MET A 30 -60.31 -33.01 59.36
N VAL A 31 -61.57 -32.60 59.24
CA VAL A 31 -62.13 -32.10 57.97
C VAL A 31 -61.50 -30.77 57.55
N VAL A 32 -61.29 -29.84 58.48
CA VAL A 32 -60.64 -28.54 58.19
C VAL A 32 -59.17 -28.73 57.83
N VAL A 33 -58.44 -29.62 58.51
CA VAL A 33 -57.06 -29.97 58.16
C VAL A 33 -56.99 -30.68 56.82
N ALA A 34 -57.92 -31.60 56.53
CA ALA A 34 -58.01 -32.27 55.23
C ALA A 34 -58.34 -31.29 54.10
N LEU A 35 -59.25 -30.33 54.32
CA LEU A 35 -59.56 -29.25 53.38
C LEU A 35 -58.36 -28.31 53.17
N GLY A 36 -57.65 -27.94 54.24
CA GLY A 36 -56.43 -27.14 54.16
C GLY A 36 -55.31 -27.84 53.38
N LEU A 37 -55.09 -29.13 53.65
CA LEU A 37 -54.13 -29.96 52.90
C LEU A 37 -54.54 -30.12 51.43
N THR A 38 -55.83 -30.34 51.15
CA THR A 38 -56.34 -30.47 49.78
C THR A 38 -56.21 -29.15 49.01
N CYS A 39 -56.49 -28.03 49.67
CA CYS A 39 -56.30 -26.69 49.10
C CYS A 39 -54.81 -26.38 48.84
N ALA A 40 -53.93 -26.75 49.76
CA ALA A 40 -52.49 -26.56 49.59
C ALA A 40 -51.92 -27.43 48.45
N VAL A 41 -52.37 -28.69 48.33
CA VAL A 41 -51.96 -29.60 47.25
C VAL A 41 -52.49 -29.13 45.89
N THR A 42 -53.74 -28.66 45.82
CA THR A 42 -54.32 -28.12 44.58
C THR A 42 -53.65 -26.82 44.16
N LEU A 43 -53.34 -25.92 45.09
CA LEU A 43 -52.59 -24.70 44.81
C LEU A 43 -51.17 -25.02 44.30
N ALA A 44 -50.45 -25.92 44.99
CA ALA A 44 -49.11 -26.35 44.56
C ALA A 44 -49.14 -27.00 43.16
N PHE A 45 -50.19 -27.75 42.84
CA PHE A 45 -50.38 -28.35 41.52
C PHE A 45 -50.66 -27.30 40.44
N LEU A 46 -51.52 -26.31 40.73
CA LEU A 46 -51.79 -25.19 39.82
C LEU A 46 -50.54 -24.34 39.58
N GLU A 47 -49.75 -24.06 40.61
CA GLU A 47 -48.47 -23.36 40.49
C GLU A 47 -47.47 -24.15 39.66
N THR A 48 -47.36 -25.47 39.89
CA THR A 48 -46.46 -26.34 39.12
C THR A 48 -46.87 -26.40 37.65
N GLN A 49 -48.16 -26.49 37.34
CA GLN A 49 -48.68 -26.45 35.97
C GLN A 49 -48.45 -25.08 35.31
N ALA A 50 -48.63 -23.99 36.05
CA ALA A 50 -48.38 -22.64 35.56
C ALA A 50 -46.89 -22.41 35.26
N ILE A 51 -45.99 -22.86 36.14
CA ILE A 51 -44.54 -22.80 35.92
C ILE A 51 -44.15 -23.68 34.72
N SER A 52 -44.64 -24.92 34.65
CA SER A 52 -44.37 -25.84 33.53
C SER A 52 -44.81 -25.27 32.19
N THR A 53 -46.00 -24.64 32.14
CA THR A 53 -46.52 -23.98 30.94
C THR A 53 -45.64 -22.78 30.54
N ARG A 54 -45.19 -21.98 31.52
CA ARG A 54 -44.27 -20.86 31.27
C ARG A 54 -42.91 -21.34 30.75
N VAL A 55 -42.34 -22.38 31.34
CA VAL A 55 -41.05 -22.95 30.90
C VAL A 55 -41.17 -23.51 29.48
N THR A 56 -42.25 -24.22 29.18
CA THR A 56 -42.51 -24.75 27.84
C THR A 56 -42.67 -23.62 26.82
N ASN A 57 -43.46 -22.59 27.12
CA ASN A 57 -43.67 -21.45 26.23
C ASN A 57 -42.36 -20.66 26.00
N ASN A 58 -41.55 -20.47 27.04
CA ASN A 58 -40.23 -19.84 26.92
C ASN A 58 -39.26 -20.71 26.10
N SER A 59 -39.30 -22.03 26.26
CA SER A 59 -38.49 -22.95 25.48
C SER A 59 -38.87 -22.92 23.99
N ILE A 60 -40.16 -22.91 23.68
CA ILE A 60 -40.68 -22.79 22.31
C ILE A 60 -40.29 -21.44 21.71
N GLY A 61 -40.52 -20.33 22.45
CA GLY A 61 -40.15 -18.99 21.99
C GLY A 61 -38.65 -18.85 21.73
N ASN A 62 -37.81 -19.45 22.58
CA ASN A 62 -36.35 -19.47 22.36
C ASN A 62 -35.95 -20.27 21.12
N ARG A 63 -36.56 -21.43 20.86
CA ARG A 63 -36.29 -22.20 19.64
C ARG A 63 -36.71 -21.44 18.38
N HIS A 64 -37.89 -20.82 18.39
CA HIS A 64 -38.34 -20.02 17.26
C HIS A 64 -37.47 -18.78 17.01
N ALA A 65 -37.00 -18.12 18.07
CA ALA A 65 -36.04 -17.03 17.96
C ALA A 65 -34.68 -17.52 17.41
N GLU A 66 -34.23 -18.71 17.80
CA GLU A 66 -33.01 -19.34 17.27
C GLU A 66 -33.15 -19.72 15.79
N ASP A 67 -34.24 -20.37 15.39
CA ASP A 67 -34.54 -20.71 13.98
C ASP A 67 -34.62 -19.45 13.10
N ALA A 68 -35.20 -18.38 13.64
CA ALA A 68 -35.24 -17.09 12.96
C ALA A 68 -33.85 -16.48 12.81
N ALA A 69 -32.99 -16.55 13.84
CA ALA A 69 -31.61 -16.10 13.77
C ALA A 69 -30.78 -16.93 12.77
N GLU A 70 -30.97 -18.25 12.72
CA GLU A 70 -30.32 -19.12 11.74
C GLU A 70 -30.75 -18.80 10.30
N THR A 71 -32.04 -18.56 10.10
CA THR A 71 -32.55 -18.17 8.80
C THR A 71 -31.97 -16.83 8.36
N ALA A 72 -31.89 -15.86 9.28
CA ALA A 72 -31.25 -14.58 9.06
C ALA A 72 -29.78 -14.74 8.64
N ALA A 73 -29.03 -15.61 9.32
CA ALA A 73 -27.64 -15.92 8.98
C ALA A 73 -27.49 -16.45 7.54
N ARG A 74 -28.32 -17.43 7.15
CA ARG A 74 -28.27 -18.02 5.80
C ARG A 74 -28.68 -17.02 4.72
N LEU A 75 -29.77 -16.27 4.96
CA LEU A 75 -30.24 -15.24 4.04
C LEU A 75 -29.21 -14.11 3.89
N THR A 76 -28.58 -13.69 4.98
CA THR A 76 -27.56 -12.64 4.96
C THR A 76 -26.36 -13.07 4.14
N LEU A 77 -25.82 -14.27 4.37
CA LEU A 77 -24.70 -14.80 3.57
C LEU A 77 -25.05 -14.89 2.08
N ARG A 78 -26.23 -15.41 1.75
CA ARG A 78 -26.73 -15.45 0.37
C ARG A 78 -26.83 -14.05 -0.23
N GLN A 79 -27.36 -13.08 0.52
CA GLN A 79 -27.49 -11.70 0.06
C GLN A 79 -26.11 -11.07 -0.15
N MET A 80 -25.15 -11.27 0.75
CA MET A 80 -23.78 -10.75 0.64
C MET A 80 -23.03 -11.26 -0.60
N HIS A 81 -23.35 -12.47 -1.09
CA HIS A 81 -22.83 -12.99 -2.37
C HIS A 81 -23.61 -12.49 -3.60
N SER A 82 -24.69 -11.74 -3.42
CA SER A 82 -25.54 -11.23 -4.50
C SER A 82 -25.20 -9.78 -4.88
N ALA A 83 -25.44 -9.42 -6.14
CA ALA A 83 -25.34 -8.04 -6.61
C ALA A 83 -26.34 -7.10 -5.90
N SER A 84 -27.46 -7.63 -5.41
CA SER A 84 -28.50 -6.90 -4.67
C SER A 84 -28.15 -6.60 -3.21
N TRP A 85 -26.97 -7.00 -2.71
CA TRP A 85 -26.54 -6.55 -1.39
C TRP A 85 -26.37 -5.03 -1.39
N ALA A 86 -26.98 -4.33 -0.44
CA ALA A 86 -26.84 -2.88 -0.32
C ALA A 86 -25.58 -2.44 0.44
N GLY A 87 -24.86 -3.40 1.05
CA GLY A 87 -23.61 -3.16 1.79
C GLY A 87 -23.75 -3.17 3.29
N VAL A 88 -22.63 -2.91 3.97
CA VAL A 88 -22.53 -3.01 5.44
C VAL A 88 -23.37 -1.97 6.20
N ASN A 89 -23.80 -0.89 5.53
CA ASN A 89 -24.57 0.18 6.18
C ASN A 89 -26.08 -0.07 6.23
N GLN A 90 -26.59 -1.10 5.55
CA GLN A 90 -28.02 -1.42 5.56
C GLN A 90 -28.24 -2.75 6.28
N SER A 91 -29.11 -2.75 7.29
CA SER A 91 -29.54 -3.98 7.93
C SER A 91 -30.46 -4.78 7.01
N LEU A 92 -30.41 -6.11 7.15
CA LEU A 92 -31.35 -7.00 6.49
C LEU A 92 -32.39 -7.45 7.51
N SER A 93 -33.62 -7.00 7.38
CA SER A 93 -34.71 -7.38 8.28
C SER A 93 -35.94 -7.83 7.52
N GLY A 94 -36.73 -8.72 8.12
CA GLY A 94 -37.99 -9.16 7.53
C GLY A 94 -38.82 -10.03 8.46
N PRO A 95 -40.12 -10.19 8.16
CA PRO A 95 -40.93 -11.24 8.77
C PRO A 95 -40.48 -12.61 8.25
N LEU A 96 -40.42 -13.60 9.14
CA LEU A 96 -40.15 -14.98 8.74
C LEU A 96 -41.46 -15.73 8.51
N TRP A 97 -42.35 -15.69 9.51
CA TRP A 97 -43.70 -16.26 9.45
C TRP A 97 -44.59 -15.66 10.52
N GLN A 98 -45.89 -15.81 10.33
CA GLN A 98 -46.93 -15.38 11.27
C GLN A 98 -47.94 -16.51 11.40
N THR A 99 -48.17 -16.97 12.63
CA THR A 99 -49.14 -18.03 12.96
C THR A 99 -50.11 -17.54 14.04
N SER A 100 -51.08 -18.37 14.40
CA SER A 100 -51.95 -18.14 15.56
C SER A 100 -51.20 -18.08 16.90
N GLU A 101 -49.97 -18.60 16.94
CA GLU A 101 -49.14 -18.67 18.15
C GLU A 101 -48.29 -17.41 18.35
N GLY A 102 -47.96 -16.70 17.26
CA GLY A 102 -47.13 -15.50 17.32
C GLY A 102 -46.51 -15.12 15.98
N THR A 103 -45.61 -14.13 16.02
CA THR A 103 -44.88 -13.64 14.86
C THR A 103 -43.38 -13.84 15.06
N ALA A 104 -42.72 -14.46 14.09
CA ALA A 104 -41.27 -14.58 14.02
C ALA A 104 -40.69 -13.58 13.03
N SER A 105 -39.64 -12.88 13.42
CA SER A 105 -38.94 -11.89 12.60
C SER A 105 -37.44 -11.99 12.78
N TYR A 106 -36.68 -11.43 11.84
CA TYR A 106 -35.24 -11.39 11.92
C TYR A 106 -34.66 -10.03 11.55
N GLU A 107 -33.45 -9.78 12.02
CA GLU A 107 -32.65 -8.61 11.73
C GLU A 107 -31.16 -9.02 11.68
N ALA A 108 -30.46 -8.64 10.61
CA ALA A 108 -29.01 -8.79 10.52
C ALA A 108 -28.35 -7.42 10.40
N THR A 109 -27.35 -7.18 11.25
CA THR A 109 -26.56 -5.93 11.28
C THR A 109 -25.08 -6.24 11.07
N PHE A 110 -24.36 -5.30 10.45
CA PHE A 110 -22.95 -5.47 10.10
C PHE A 110 -22.09 -4.52 10.93
N HIS A 111 -21.01 -5.05 11.49
CA HIS A 111 -20.10 -4.32 12.37
C HIS A 111 -18.64 -4.55 11.93
N PRO A 112 -17.77 -3.53 12.04
CA PRO A 112 -16.35 -3.72 11.79
C PRO A 112 -15.74 -4.61 12.87
N VAL A 113 -14.80 -5.47 12.49
CA VAL A 113 -14.00 -6.23 13.46
C VAL A 113 -12.96 -5.31 14.08
N THR A 114 -12.71 -5.43 15.39
CA THR A 114 -11.64 -4.70 16.07
C THR A 114 -10.28 -5.21 15.57
N VAL A 115 -9.47 -4.32 15.03
CA VAL A 115 -8.15 -4.65 14.46
C VAL A 115 -7.05 -3.75 15.02
N THR A 116 -5.80 -4.19 14.90
CA THR A 116 -4.60 -3.41 15.22
C THR A 116 -3.75 -3.19 13.97
N ALA A 117 -2.72 -2.35 14.07
CA ALA A 117 -1.83 -2.07 12.94
C ALA A 117 -1.10 -3.32 12.39
N SER A 118 -0.87 -4.35 13.23
CA SER A 118 -0.26 -5.62 12.79
C SER A 118 -1.26 -6.59 12.14
N THR A 119 -2.57 -6.31 12.24
CA THR A 119 -3.64 -7.18 11.73
C THR A 119 -4.55 -6.49 10.72
N LEU A 120 -4.04 -5.51 9.97
CA LEU A 120 -4.83 -4.77 8.96
C LEU A 120 -5.55 -5.66 7.94
N SER A 121 -5.04 -6.86 7.64
CA SER A 121 -5.73 -7.82 6.76
C SER A 121 -7.09 -8.28 7.29
N GLN A 122 -7.34 -8.16 8.60
CA GLN A 122 -8.63 -8.47 9.21
C GLN A 122 -9.69 -7.38 8.94
N LEU A 123 -9.33 -6.24 8.36
CA LEU A 123 -10.30 -5.20 7.94
C LEU A 123 -11.18 -5.65 6.78
N LEU A 124 -10.77 -6.70 6.08
CA LEU A 124 -11.60 -7.39 5.10
C LEU A 124 -12.63 -8.32 5.76
N ARG A 125 -12.67 -8.38 7.10
CA ARG A 125 -13.67 -9.14 7.85
C ARG A 125 -14.82 -8.25 8.30
N VAL A 126 -16.01 -8.83 8.30
CA VAL A 126 -17.24 -8.20 8.78
C VAL A 126 -17.82 -9.08 9.89
N GLU A 127 -18.14 -8.47 11.02
CA GLU A 127 -18.94 -9.10 12.05
C GLU A 127 -20.42 -8.93 11.71
N VAL A 128 -21.12 -10.03 11.46
CA VAL A 128 -22.55 -10.06 11.20
C VAL A 128 -23.27 -10.52 12.46
N ARG A 129 -24.14 -9.68 13.01
CA ARG A 129 -25.00 -10.02 14.13
C ARG A 129 -26.40 -10.30 13.61
N CYS A 130 -26.79 -11.56 13.63
CA CYS A 130 -28.07 -12.05 13.17
C CYS A 130 -28.99 -12.28 14.38
N THR A 131 -29.97 -11.42 14.57
CA THR A 131 -30.92 -11.46 15.68
C THR A 131 -32.27 -11.98 15.19
N GLY A 132 -32.74 -13.09 15.75
CA GLY A 132 -34.09 -13.59 15.59
C GLY A 132 -34.96 -13.18 16.78
N ARG A 133 -36.21 -12.79 16.51
CA ARG A 133 -37.20 -12.40 17.52
C ARG A 133 -38.49 -13.18 17.32
N PHE A 134 -39.02 -13.72 18.41
CA PHE A 134 -40.35 -14.32 18.45
C PHE A 134 -41.24 -13.54 19.42
N THR A 135 -42.40 -13.08 18.94
CA THR A 135 -43.39 -12.35 19.73
C THR A 135 -44.67 -13.20 19.84
N PRO A 136 -45.02 -13.71 21.03
CA PRO A 136 -46.24 -14.51 21.23
C PRO A 136 -47.52 -13.69 21.02
N ALA A 137 -48.54 -14.27 20.39
CA ALA A 137 -49.79 -13.57 20.06
C ALA A 137 -50.58 -13.06 21.27
N GLY A 138 -50.45 -13.72 22.43
CA GLY A 138 -51.15 -13.37 23.66
C GLY A 138 -50.40 -12.43 24.61
N ASN A 139 -49.10 -12.16 24.36
CA ASN A 139 -48.30 -11.29 25.21
C ASN A 139 -47.14 -10.65 24.43
N ASN A 140 -47.40 -9.46 23.88
CA ASN A 140 -46.43 -8.72 23.07
C ASN A 140 -45.32 -8.03 23.90
N SER A 141 -45.39 -8.12 25.24
CA SER A 141 -44.52 -7.33 26.14
C SER A 141 -43.18 -8.01 26.45
N ILE A 142 -43.03 -9.30 26.13
CA ILE A 142 -41.82 -10.08 26.44
C ILE A 142 -41.45 -10.95 25.22
N PRO A 143 -40.79 -10.38 24.19
CA PRO A 143 -40.32 -11.16 23.05
C PRO A 143 -39.14 -12.06 23.45
N SER A 144 -39.08 -13.27 22.90
CA SER A 144 -37.89 -14.11 22.95
C SER A 144 -36.92 -13.65 21.87
N GLN A 145 -35.64 -13.49 22.21
CA GLN A 145 -34.61 -13.03 21.30
C GLN A 145 -33.39 -13.94 21.36
N LYS A 146 -32.82 -14.27 20.20
CA LYS A 146 -31.53 -14.98 20.07
C LYS A 146 -30.67 -14.30 19.04
N THR A 147 -29.36 -14.23 19.31
CA THR A 147 -28.40 -13.61 18.40
C THR A 147 -27.30 -14.58 18.03
N ILE A 148 -27.07 -14.76 16.73
CA ILE A 148 -25.94 -15.49 16.18
C ILE A 148 -24.92 -14.47 15.68
N ARG A 149 -23.69 -14.60 16.16
CA ARG A 149 -22.54 -13.81 15.72
C ARG A 149 -21.76 -14.61 14.68
N LEU A 150 -21.56 -14.02 13.51
CA LEU A 150 -20.73 -14.57 12.44
C LEU A 150 -19.58 -13.63 12.16
N ILE A 151 -18.38 -14.16 11.96
CA ILE A 151 -17.28 -13.40 11.36
C ILE A 151 -17.08 -13.92 9.96
N VAL A 152 -17.25 -13.06 8.97
CA VAL A 152 -17.07 -13.38 7.55
C VAL A 152 -15.88 -12.63 6.99
N GLU A 153 -15.05 -13.28 6.18
CA GLU A 153 -13.88 -12.71 5.52
C GLU A 153 -14.16 -12.54 4.02
N MET A 154 -13.92 -11.33 3.53
CA MET A 154 -13.96 -11.03 2.11
C MET A 154 -12.76 -11.66 1.43
N ARG A 155 -13.02 -12.48 0.42
CA ARG A 155 -12.02 -13.05 -0.47
C ARG A 155 -12.34 -12.66 -1.91
N PRO A 156 -11.34 -12.31 -2.73
CA PRO A 156 -11.52 -12.16 -4.16
C PRO A 156 -11.96 -13.51 -4.72
N ARG A 157 -12.95 -13.53 -5.63
CA ARG A 157 -13.20 -14.75 -6.41
C ARG A 157 -12.02 -14.98 -7.35
N VAL A 158 -11.26 -16.03 -7.07
CA VAL A 158 -10.26 -16.60 -7.97
C VAL A 158 -10.91 -17.76 -8.71
N GLU A 159 -10.92 -17.73 -10.03
CA GLU A 159 -11.44 -18.83 -10.85
C GLU A 159 -10.55 -20.09 -10.75
N LEU A 160 -11.17 -21.27 -10.80
CA LEU A 160 -10.50 -22.56 -10.84
C LEU A 160 -9.95 -22.84 -12.26
N PRO A 161 -8.88 -23.64 -12.42
CA PRO A 161 -8.28 -23.90 -13.73
C PRO A 161 -9.25 -24.65 -14.65
N GLY A 162 -9.49 -24.15 -15.88
CA GLY A 162 -10.00 -25.01 -16.97
C GLY A 162 -11.08 -24.50 -17.94
N SER A 163 -11.42 -23.21 -18.03
CA SER A 163 -12.29 -22.75 -19.13
C SER A 163 -11.77 -21.48 -19.80
N SER A 164 -12.04 -21.32 -21.10
CA SER A 164 -11.35 -20.41 -22.01
C SER A 164 -12.32 -19.46 -22.73
N THR A 165 -12.82 -18.44 -22.03
CA THR A 165 -13.60 -17.36 -22.63
C THR A 165 -13.12 -16.01 -22.10
N SER A 166 -13.00 -15.04 -23.01
CA SER A 166 -12.58 -13.67 -22.73
C SER A 166 -13.35 -13.06 -21.56
N LEU A 167 -12.63 -12.37 -20.66
CA LEU A 167 -13.18 -11.48 -19.63
C LEU A 167 -14.35 -10.65 -20.20
N PRO A 168 -15.52 -10.59 -19.54
CA PRO A 168 -16.60 -9.69 -19.95
C PRO A 168 -16.11 -8.24 -19.98
N ALA A 169 -16.52 -7.45 -20.98
CA ALA A 169 -16.09 -6.06 -21.18
C ALA A 169 -16.30 -5.17 -19.94
N ASP A 170 -17.26 -5.53 -19.08
CA ASP A 170 -17.63 -4.85 -17.83
C ASP A 170 -16.58 -4.99 -16.71
N TRP A 171 -15.54 -5.81 -16.92
CA TRP A 171 -14.44 -6.06 -15.98
C TRP A 171 -13.19 -5.24 -16.25
N ASN A 172 -13.08 -4.63 -17.44
CA ASN A 172 -12.12 -3.57 -17.60
C ASN A 172 -12.55 -2.47 -16.62
N PRO A 173 -11.65 -1.94 -15.76
CA PRO A 173 -11.95 -0.66 -15.14
C PRO A 173 -12.42 0.24 -16.28
N PRO A 174 -13.56 0.93 -16.15
CA PRO A 174 -13.96 1.87 -17.19
C PRO A 174 -12.74 2.74 -17.47
N SER A 175 -12.43 2.97 -18.74
CA SER A 175 -11.12 3.47 -19.21
C SER A 175 -10.71 4.83 -18.61
N ASN A 176 -11.59 5.44 -17.82
CA ASN A 176 -11.42 6.66 -17.06
C ASN A 176 -10.96 6.45 -15.60
N GLU A 177 -10.91 5.22 -15.08
CA GLU A 177 -10.63 4.94 -13.66
C GLU A 177 -9.24 4.36 -13.37
N SER A 178 -8.55 3.82 -14.37
CA SER A 178 -7.13 3.45 -14.28
C SER A 178 -6.30 4.21 -15.30
N ILE A 179 -5.10 4.60 -14.89
CA ILE A 179 -4.12 5.27 -15.73
C ILE A 179 -3.16 4.18 -16.19
N SER A 180 -3.23 3.84 -17.48
CA SER A 180 -2.15 3.06 -18.10
C SER A 180 -0.91 3.93 -18.09
N THR A 181 0.07 3.51 -17.29
CA THR A 181 1.34 4.22 -17.19
C THR A 181 2.39 3.57 -18.08
N ARG A 182 2.02 2.51 -18.83
CA ARG A 182 2.92 1.86 -19.78
C ARG A 182 3.01 2.67 -21.08
N PRO A 183 4.19 2.72 -21.72
CA PRO A 183 5.49 2.20 -21.30
C PRO A 183 6.43 3.25 -20.67
N TYR A 184 5.97 4.44 -20.28
CA TYR A 184 6.86 5.59 -20.03
C TYR A 184 7.24 5.80 -18.55
N SER A 185 8.51 6.10 -18.28
CA SER A 185 8.97 6.52 -16.94
C SER A 185 8.62 7.98 -16.65
N ILE A 186 8.58 8.83 -17.67
CA ILE A 186 8.14 10.23 -17.56
C ILE A 186 7.15 10.51 -18.68
N THR A 187 6.01 11.09 -18.34
CA THR A 187 5.02 11.60 -19.30
C THR A 187 4.77 13.08 -19.05
N LEU A 188 5.05 13.94 -20.04
CA LEU A 188 4.85 15.39 -19.94
C LEU A 188 3.86 15.92 -20.98
N ALA A 189 2.75 16.47 -20.51
CA ALA A 189 1.61 16.85 -21.34
C ALA A 189 1.70 18.26 -21.95
N SER A 190 2.60 19.13 -21.48
CA SER A 190 2.74 20.49 -22.00
C SER A 190 3.37 20.51 -23.40
N ASN A 191 2.83 21.35 -24.28
CA ASN A 191 3.43 21.68 -25.59
C ASN A 191 4.44 22.85 -25.52
N SER A 192 4.87 23.25 -24.32
CA SER A 192 5.79 24.38 -24.14
C SER A 192 7.18 24.12 -24.71
N SER A 193 7.93 25.22 -24.90
CA SER A 193 9.31 25.23 -25.37
C SER A 193 10.33 24.70 -24.36
N SER A 194 9.88 24.44 -23.13
CA SER A 194 10.65 23.94 -21.98
C SER A 194 9.82 22.90 -21.23
N ALA A 195 9.23 21.97 -21.98
CA ALA A 195 8.39 20.91 -21.42
C ALA A 195 9.19 20.03 -20.45
N LEU A 196 10.45 19.75 -20.81
CA LEU A 196 11.44 19.08 -19.96
C LEU A 196 12.69 19.94 -19.91
N VAL A 197 13.24 20.21 -18.74
CA VAL A 197 14.58 20.78 -18.56
C VAL A 197 15.40 19.79 -17.76
N VAL A 198 16.56 19.41 -18.28
CA VAL A 198 17.42 18.36 -17.73
C VAL A 198 18.87 18.75 -17.83
N ASP A 199 19.63 18.34 -16.82
CA ASP A 199 21.05 18.61 -16.67
C ASP A 199 21.89 17.33 -16.88
N PRO A 200 23.21 17.46 -17.12
CA PRO A 200 24.13 16.33 -17.38
C PRO A 200 24.22 15.23 -16.31
N SER A 201 23.50 15.41 -15.22
CA SER A 201 23.65 14.71 -13.94
C SER A 201 22.30 14.31 -13.36
N ASN A 202 21.26 14.38 -14.19
CA ASN A 202 20.04 13.62 -14.02
C ASN A 202 20.18 12.31 -14.80
N ARG A 203 19.54 11.25 -14.30
CA ARG A 203 19.44 9.98 -15.01
C ARG A 203 17.99 9.52 -15.08
N VAL A 204 17.57 9.10 -16.27
CA VAL A 204 16.28 8.48 -16.54
C VAL A 204 16.50 7.13 -17.22
N GLU A 205 16.08 6.05 -16.57
CA GLU A 205 16.32 4.68 -17.06
C GLU A 205 15.28 4.18 -18.06
N GLY A 206 14.02 4.61 -17.98
CA GLY A 206 13.00 4.18 -18.93
C GLY A 206 12.66 5.25 -19.98
N PRO A 207 11.75 4.94 -20.92
CA PRO A 207 11.45 5.82 -22.04
C PRO A 207 10.64 7.05 -21.59
N LEU A 208 10.83 8.16 -22.30
CA LEU A 208 10.18 9.44 -22.01
C LEU A 208 9.13 9.75 -23.07
N TRP A 209 7.96 10.23 -22.66
CA TRP A 209 6.94 10.76 -23.56
C TRP A 209 6.79 12.27 -23.39
N LEU A 210 6.95 13.02 -24.48
CA LEU A 210 6.92 14.48 -24.49
C LEU A 210 5.94 15.01 -25.54
N ARG A 211 5.09 15.96 -25.14
CA ARG A 211 4.31 16.75 -26.09
C ARG A 211 5.09 17.93 -26.68
N GLY A 212 5.82 18.63 -25.82
CA GLY A 212 6.61 19.83 -26.15
C GLY A 212 8.10 19.56 -26.27
N ARG A 213 8.88 20.63 -26.16
CA ARG A 213 10.32 20.61 -26.42
C ARG A 213 11.14 20.36 -25.14
N PRO A 214 12.12 19.43 -25.17
CA PRO A 214 13.12 19.33 -24.12
C PRO A 214 14.23 20.38 -24.28
N VAL A 215 14.72 20.89 -23.15
CA VAL A 215 15.94 21.68 -23.01
C VAL A 215 16.98 20.75 -22.42
N ILE A 216 17.81 20.17 -23.28
CA ILE A 216 18.85 19.20 -22.90
C ILE A 216 20.13 19.95 -22.61
N PHE A 217 20.57 19.95 -21.34
CA PHE A 217 21.81 20.58 -20.89
C PHE A 217 21.89 22.03 -21.38
N GLY A 218 20.77 22.75 -21.18
CA GLY A 218 20.61 24.13 -21.65
C GLY A 218 21.40 25.14 -20.83
N ASP A 219 21.88 24.75 -19.66
CA ASP A 219 22.66 25.57 -18.75
C ASP A 219 23.84 24.73 -18.23
N PRO A 220 24.96 24.80 -18.95
CA PRO A 220 25.86 25.89 -18.63
C PRO A 220 26.24 26.78 -19.82
N LEU A 221 26.80 27.96 -19.54
CA LEU A 221 27.27 28.98 -20.50
C LEU A 221 28.41 28.52 -21.45
N TRP A 222 28.54 27.23 -21.78
CA TRP A 222 29.53 26.72 -22.73
C TRP A 222 29.28 27.19 -24.17
N SER A 223 30.35 27.21 -24.99
CA SER A 223 30.20 27.42 -26.43
C SER A 223 29.47 26.23 -27.09
N THR A 224 28.78 26.46 -28.20
CA THR A 224 28.12 25.38 -28.98
C THR A 224 29.08 24.24 -29.30
N SER A 225 30.33 24.56 -29.64
CA SER A 225 31.35 23.56 -29.97
C SER A 225 31.78 22.70 -28.78
N THR A 226 31.98 23.31 -27.59
CA THR A 226 32.30 22.56 -26.36
C THR A 226 31.13 21.66 -25.97
N ARG A 227 29.90 22.15 -26.10
CA ARG A 227 28.68 21.38 -25.86
C ARG A 227 28.60 20.15 -26.77
N GLN A 228 28.78 20.31 -28.07
CA GLN A 228 28.71 19.18 -29.02
C GLN A 228 29.75 18.10 -28.71
N ILE A 229 30.99 18.50 -28.43
CA ILE A 229 32.07 17.58 -28.02
C ILE A 229 31.68 16.83 -26.75
N TYR A 230 31.15 17.53 -25.75
CA TYR A 230 30.71 16.93 -24.50
C TYR A 230 29.60 15.88 -24.72
N LEU A 231 28.57 16.21 -25.50
CA LEU A 231 27.48 15.28 -25.82
C LEU A 231 27.99 14.04 -26.57
N GLN A 232 28.85 14.24 -27.57
CA GLN A 232 29.42 13.15 -28.37
C GLN A 232 30.28 12.23 -27.51
N HIS A 233 31.15 12.78 -26.67
CA HIS A 233 32.01 12.01 -25.78
C HIS A 233 31.21 11.30 -24.68
N MET A 234 30.13 11.90 -24.20
CA MET A 234 29.18 11.23 -23.30
C MET A 234 28.53 10.01 -23.97
N ALA A 235 28.11 10.14 -25.23
CA ALA A 235 27.60 9.00 -25.99
C ALA A 235 28.66 7.93 -26.29
N GLN A 236 29.93 8.31 -26.46
CA GLN A 236 31.02 7.36 -26.69
C GLN A 236 31.41 6.60 -25.42
N ASP A 237 31.63 7.31 -24.32
CA ASP A 237 32.10 6.74 -23.06
C ASP A 237 31.03 5.89 -22.38
N PHE A 238 29.76 6.28 -22.54
CA PHE A 238 28.62 5.64 -21.88
C PHE A 238 27.69 4.97 -22.89
N GLY A 239 28.24 4.63 -24.06
CA GLY A 239 27.52 4.26 -25.28
C GLY A 239 26.77 2.94 -25.23
N ALA A 240 25.54 3.02 -25.76
CA ALA A 240 24.52 1.99 -25.93
C ALA A 240 24.08 1.29 -24.63
N LEU A 241 22.79 1.00 -24.55
CA LEU A 241 22.06 0.25 -23.51
C LEU A 241 22.78 -0.98 -22.89
N SER A 242 23.88 -1.46 -23.49
CA SER A 242 24.64 -2.65 -23.15
C SER A 242 25.71 -2.49 -22.06
N ASN A 243 26.13 -1.27 -21.66
CA ASN A 243 27.28 -1.09 -20.75
C ASN A 243 27.00 -0.26 -19.49
N ILE A 244 25.84 -0.50 -18.86
CA ILE A 244 25.30 0.22 -17.68
C ILE A 244 26.22 0.14 -16.43
N GLU A 245 27.21 -0.75 -16.40
CA GLU A 245 27.93 -1.13 -15.18
C GLU A 245 29.03 -0.17 -14.70
N LYS A 246 29.58 0.69 -15.58
CA LYS A 246 30.72 1.55 -15.19
C LYS A 246 30.35 2.99 -14.88
N TYR A 247 29.55 3.67 -15.71
CA TYR A 247 29.05 5.04 -15.46
C TYR A 247 27.85 5.29 -16.39
N PRO A 248 26.69 5.73 -15.90
CA PRO A 248 25.49 5.59 -16.69
C PRO A 248 25.22 6.75 -17.63
N HIS A 249 24.80 6.41 -18.84
CA HIS A 249 24.21 7.36 -19.78
C HIS A 249 23.00 8.08 -19.13
N PRO A 250 22.86 9.43 -19.29
CA PRO A 250 21.76 10.18 -18.67
C PRO A 250 20.36 9.70 -19.09
N PHE A 251 20.24 9.17 -20.31
CA PHE A 251 19.00 8.60 -20.82
C PHE A 251 19.27 7.17 -21.27
N ALA A 252 18.86 6.17 -20.49
CA ALA A 252 19.13 4.80 -20.91
C ALA A 252 18.27 4.39 -22.12
N GLN A 253 17.07 4.96 -22.27
CA GLN A 253 16.10 4.58 -23.30
C GLN A 253 15.78 5.75 -24.26
N LYS A 254 14.69 5.61 -25.01
CA LYS A 254 14.26 6.51 -26.08
C LYS A 254 13.38 7.69 -25.64
N PHE A 255 13.33 8.72 -26.49
CA PHE A 255 12.38 9.82 -26.43
C PHE A 255 11.23 9.55 -27.41
N VAL A 256 10.00 9.69 -26.94
CA VAL A 256 8.78 9.58 -27.75
C VAL A 256 8.08 10.92 -27.82
N PHE A 257 7.89 11.45 -29.01
CA PHE A 257 7.22 12.73 -29.22
C PHE A 257 5.80 12.57 -29.76
N SER A 258 4.91 13.45 -29.29
CA SER A 258 3.51 13.51 -29.77
C SER A 258 3.35 13.94 -31.23
N ASN A 259 4.34 14.67 -31.77
CA ASN A 259 4.34 15.17 -33.13
C ASN A 259 5.77 15.42 -33.61
N SER A 260 5.94 15.49 -34.92
CA SER A 260 7.25 15.67 -35.56
C SER A 260 7.84 17.07 -35.38
N THR A 261 7.04 18.11 -35.11
CA THR A 261 7.54 19.49 -35.00
C THR A 261 8.49 19.65 -33.81
N SER A 262 8.15 19.09 -32.64
CA SER A 262 9.03 19.14 -31.48
C SER A 262 10.26 18.23 -31.63
N ALA A 263 10.09 17.07 -32.26
CA ALA A 263 11.17 16.11 -32.49
C ALA A 263 12.20 16.62 -33.51
N ASN A 264 11.75 17.26 -34.60
CA ASN A 264 12.58 17.68 -35.72
C ASN A 264 13.16 19.08 -35.55
N GLN A 265 12.98 19.73 -34.40
CA GLN A 265 13.63 21.00 -34.16
C GLN A 265 15.15 20.79 -34.16
N SER A 266 15.88 21.54 -34.99
CA SER A 266 17.31 21.35 -35.26
C SER A 266 18.15 21.16 -33.99
N SER A 267 17.99 22.03 -32.99
CA SER A 267 18.73 21.97 -31.72
C SER A 267 18.43 20.71 -30.89
N VAL A 268 17.21 20.17 -30.98
CA VAL A 268 16.79 18.97 -30.24
C VAL A 268 17.28 17.72 -30.94
N ALA A 269 17.01 17.63 -32.24
CA ALA A 269 17.42 16.50 -33.09
C ALA A 269 18.94 16.31 -33.04
N GLU A 270 19.69 17.40 -33.17
CA GLU A 270 21.15 17.38 -33.07
C GLU A 270 21.63 16.92 -31.68
N SER A 271 21.06 17.45 -30.60
CA SER A 271 21.47 17.09 -29.24
C SER A 271 21.20 15.62 -28.92
N LEU A 272 20.04 15.09 -29.32
CA LEU A 272 19.67 13.69 -29.12
C LEU A 272 20.50 12.76 -30.00
N ALA A 273 20.82 13.16 -31.23
CA ALA A 273 21.70 12.42 -32.13
C ALA A 273 23.13 12.35 -31.58
N LEU A 274 23.68 13.45 -31.08
CA LEU A 274 25.01 13.49 -30.46
C LEU A 274 25.08 12.63 -29.18
N LEU A 275 23.98 12.58 -28.42
CA LEU A 275 23.84 11.69 -27.26
C LEU A 275 23.58 10.23 -27.65
N GLY A 276 23.36 9.90 -28.93
CA GLY A 276 23.00 8.55 -29.35
C GLY A 276 21.66 8.06 -28.79
N VAL A 277 20.74 8.97 -28.45
CA VAL A 277 19.44 8.63 -27.86
C VAL A 277 18.40 8.43 -28.97
N PRO A 278 17.74 7.26 -29.05
CA PRO A 278 16.73 7.01 -30.06
C PRO A 278 15.51 7.95 -29.90
N VAL A 279 14.95 8.36 -31.02
CA VAL A 279 13.75 9.19 -31.09
C VAL A 279 12.65 8.44 -31.85
N GLU A 280 11.46 8.41 -31.28
CA GLU A 280 10.26 7.88 -31.90
C GLU A 280 9.14 8.90 -31.93
N LEU A 281 8.23 8.74 -32.88
CA LEU A 281 7.00 9.51 -32.98
C LEU A 281 5.82 8.62 -32.59
N SER A 282 4.92 9.15 -31.78
CA SER A 282 3.67 8.48 -31.41
C SER A 282 2.48 9.38 -31.71
N SER A 283 1.51 8.86 -32.46
CA SER A 283 0.21 9.51 -32.68
C SER A 283 -0.74 9.35 -31.49
N THR A 284 -0.48 8.39 -30.60
CA THR A 284 -1.25 8.16 -29.38
C THR A 284 -0.68 8.95 -28.21
N HIS A 285 -1.53 9.78 -27.60
CA HIS A 285 -1.26 10.52 -26.38
C HIS A 285 -1.67 9.69 -25.16
N PRO A 286 -0.78 9.50 -24.15
CA PRO A 286 -1.17 8.96 -22.86
C PRO A 286 -2.30 9.82 -22.27
N PRO A 287 -3.35 9.22 -21.68
CA PRO A 287 -4.43 9.98 -21.08
C PRO A 287 -3.88 10.88 -19.97
N THR A 288 -4.37 12.13 -19.91
CA THR A 288 -4.04 13.05 -18.82
C THR A 288 -4.81 12.61 -17.57
N PRO A 289 -4.12 12.16 -16.50
CA PRO A 289 -4.74 11.79 -15.27
C PRO A 289 -5.29 13.02 -14.57
N THR A 290 -6.54 12.95 -14.13
CA THR A 290 -7.16 13.97 -13.27
C THR A 290 -7.47 13.34 -11.92
N PHE A 291 -7.17 14.03 -10.83
CA PHE A 291 -7.61 13.63 -9.49
C PHE A 291 -8.39 14.75 -8.82
N SER A 292 -9.45 14.38 -8.10
CA SER A 292 -10.18 15.28 -7.21
C SER A 292 -9.93 14.85 -5.77
N VAL A 293 -9.52 15.79 -4.91
CA VAL A 293 -9.29 15.51 -3.49
C VAL A 293 -10.57 15.02 -2.79
N SER A 294 -11.75 15.44 -3.27
CA SER A 294 -13.03 14.95 -2.73
C SER A 294 -13.16 13.43 -2.87
N SER A 295 -12.70 12.85 -3.98
CA SER A 295 -12.74 11.40 -4.25
C SER A 295 -11.84 10.58 -3.33
N TRP A 296 -10.92 11.23 -2.62
CA TRP A 296 -9.96 10.58 -1.71
C TRP A 296 -10.22 10.89 -0.24
N SER A 297 -11.04 11.90 0.06
CA SER A 297 -11.37 12.33 1.43
C SER A 297 -12.07 11.25 2.25
N GLN A 298 -12.96 10.50 1.60
CA GLN A 298 -13.63 9.33 2.14
C GLN A 298 -13.52 8.19 1.15
N TYR A 299 -13.22 7.00 1.64
CA TYR A 299 -12.99 5.84 0.78
C TYR A 299 -13.49 4.55 1.41
N ARG A 300 -13.54 3.48 0.60
CA ARG A 300 -13.89 2.13 1.03
C ARG A 300 -12.83 1.16 0.51
N LEU A 301 -12.44 0.19 1.33
CA LEU A 301 -11.46 -0.82 0.90
C LEU A 301 -11.98 -1.72 -0.21
N TYR A 302 -13.29 -1.90 -0.29
CA TYR A 302 -13.98 -2.70 -1.31
C TYR A 302 -15.38 -2.11 -1.54
N ASP A 303 -16.00 -2.47 -2.66
CA ASP A 303 -17.35 -2.00 -2.95
C ASP A 303 -18.32 -2.38 -1.83
N LYS A 304 -19.21 -1.46 -1.45
CA LYS A 304 -20.21 -1.66 -0.37
C LYS A 304 -19.66 -1.92 1.05
N GLY A 305 -18.35 -1.79 1.26
CA GLY A 305 -17.70 -1.90 2.56
C GLY A 305 -17.82 -0.67 3.47
N PHE A 306 -17.15 -0.74 4.62
CA PHE A 306 -17.11 0.37 5.59
C PHE A 306 -16.41 1.61 5.00
N VAL A 307 -16.87 2.78 5.43
CA VAL A 307 -16.28 4.07 5.03
C VAL A 307 -15.14 4.42 5.97
N TYR A 308 -14.00 4.76 5.38
CA TYR A 308 -12.81 5.26 6.05
C TYR A 308 -12.59 6.72 5.66
N ASN A 309 -11.98 7.48 6.56
CA ASN A 309 -11.62 8.87 6.30
C ASN A 309 -10.12 8.96 6.07
N ALA A 310 -9.73 9.73 5.06
CA ALA A 310 -8.34 10.12 4.91
C ALA A 310 -7.90 11.01 6.08
N GLN A 311 -6.63 10.91 6.45
CA GLN A 311 -6.06 11.76 7.49
C GLN A 311 -5.72 13.13 6.90
N THR A 312 -6.27 14.19 7.50
CA THR A 312 -5.90 15.57 7.14
C THR A 312 -4.57 15.94 7.78
N LEU A 313 -3.68 16.55 7.01
CA LEU A 313 -2.34 16.95 7.43
C LEU A 313 -2.25 18.46 7.70
N GLY A 314 -1.30 18.83 8.58
CA GLY A 314 -0.81 20.20 8.74
C GLY A 314 -0.05 20.70 7.49
N SER A 315 0.44 21.94 7.54
CA SER A 315 1.25 22.54 6.45
C SER A 315 2.63 21.92 6.33
N SER A 316 3.09 21.20 7.36
CA SER A 316 4.41 20.61 7.41
C SER A 316 4.40 19.27 8.14
N ILE A 317 5.30 18.39 7.71
CA ILE A 317 5.60 17.10 8.32
C ILE A 317 7.11 17.05 8.52
N SER A 318 7.57 16.68 9.70
CA SER A 318 8.98 16.66 10.04
C SER A 318 9.23 15.62 11.13
N TRP A 319 10.32 14.85 11.03
CA TRP A 319 10.74 13.90 12.07
C TRP A 319 9.63 12.92 12.48
N SER A 320 8.82 12.48 11.52
CA SER A 320 7.63 11.69 11.80
C SER A 320 7.51 10.50 10.86
N GLU A 321 6.82 9.48 11.35
CA GLU A 321 6.48 8.29 10.59
C GLU A 321 4.97 8.19 10.43
N LEU A 322 4.50 8.25 9.19
CA LEU A 322 3.09 8.08 8.84
C LEU A 322 2.91 6.71 8.19
N ARG A 323 2.03 5.89 8.78
CA ARG A 323 1.75 4.52 8.34
C ARG A 323 0.25 4.24 8.29
N PRO A 324 -0.18 3.26 7.48
CA PRO A 324 -1.54 2.77 7.54
C PRO A 324 -1.96 2.36 8.95
N THR A 325 -3.18 2.70 9.33
CA THR A 325 -3.76 2.38 10.65
C THR A 325 -5.16 1.78 10.48
N PRO A 326 -5.74 1.16 11.52
CA PRO A 326 -7.14 0.71 11.47
C PRO A 326 -8.16 1.77 11.00
N ALA A 327 -7.93 3.04 11.35
CA ALA A 327 -8.81 4.15 10.97
C ALA A 327 -8.52 4.70 9.57
N ASN A 328 -7.29 4.50 9.06
CA ASN A 328 -6.84 4.90 7.74
C ASN A 328 -6.02 3.76 7.08
N PRO A 329 -6.65 2.67 6.62
CA PRO A 329 -5.94 1.44 6.26
C PRO A 329 -5.17 1.51 4.93
N LEU A 330 -5.49 2.46 4.06
CA LEU A 330 -4.72 2.72 2.85
C LEU A 330 -3.62 3.76 3.06
N GLY A 331 -3.52 4.35 4.27
CA GLY A 331 -2.58 5.43 4.54
C GLY A 331 -2.78 6.62 3.60
N ILE A 332 -4.02 7.09 3.45
CA ILE A 332 -4.31 8.24 2.59
C ILE A 332 -4.19 9.50 3.43
N TYR A 333 -3.28 10.40 3.03
CA TYR A 333 -3.00 11.64 3.72
C TYR A 333 -3.27 12.82 2.81
N ILE A 334 -4.11 13.75 3.27
CA ILE A 334 -4.61 14.86 2.46
C ILE A 334 -4.23 16.19 3.07
N ARG A 335 -3.78 17.11 2.22
CA ARG A 335 -3.59 18.52 2.53
C ARG A 335 -4.41 19.40 1.59
N GLN A 336 -5.20 20.29 2.17
CA GLN A 336 -5.73 21.45 1.45
C GLN A 336 -4.68 22.56 1.49
N GLY A 337 -4.16 22.94 0.32
CA GLY A 337 -3.06 23.88 0.13
C GLY A 337 -1.70 23.21 0.03
N ASP A 338 -0.67 23.95 0.37
CA ASP A 338 0.72 23.51 0.29
C ASP A 338 1.11 22.63 1.49
N LEU A 339 2.06 21.72 1.24
CA LEU A 339 2.63 20.78 2.19
C LEU A 339 4.15 20.78 2.09
N ARG A 340 4.82 20.89 3.24
CA ARG A 340 6.29 20.81 3.35
C ARG A 340 6.69 19.53 4.08
N ILE A 341 7.44 18.65 3.41
CA ILE A 341 8.02 17.45 4.00
C ILE A 341 9.48 17.76 4.33
N GLN A 342 9.82 17.72 5.60
CA GLN A 342 11.17 17.99 6.10
C GLN A 342 11.90 16.70 6.43
N GLY A 343 13.22 16.80 6.66
CA GLY A 343 14.09 15.65 6.89
C GLY A 343 13.64 14.66 7.96
N ASN A 344 14.12 13.43 7.83
CA ASN A 344 13.82 12.27 8.68
C ASN A 344 12.32 11.93 8.73
N THR A 345 11.64 12.09 7.60
CA THR A 345 10.22 11.76 7.47
C THR A 345 10.04 10.47 6.69
N THR A 346 9.25 9.53 7.24
CA THR A 346 8.84 8.30 6.54
C THR A 346 7.33 8.32 6.32
N ILE A 347 6.89 8.20 5.08
CA ILE A 347 5.48 8.12 4.70
C ILE A 347 5.24 6.82 3.95
N VAL A 348 4.35 6.00 4.49
CA VAL A 348 3.83 4.79 3.85
C VAL A 348 2.36 5.03 3.53
N GLY A 349 2.05 5.17 2.24
CA GLY A 349 0.70 5.47 1.78
C GLY A 349 0.63 6.40 0.57
N THR A 350 -0.53 7.01 0.38
CA THR A 350 -0.80 7.96 -0.70
C THR A 350 -0.87 9.37 -0.13
N LEU A 351 -0.04 10.27 -0.65
CA LEU A 351 -0.01 11.66 -0.26
C LEU A 351 -0.68 12.56 -1.31
N ILE A 352 -1.62 13.39 -0.88
CA ILE A 352 -2.40 14.25 -1.77
C ILE A 352 -2.39 15.68 -1.26
N ALA A 353 -2.01 16.64 -2.10
CA ALA A 353 -2.10 18.06 -1.79
C ALA A 353 -2.85 18.80 -2.91
N THR A 354 -3.70 19.78 -2.57
CA THR A 354 -4.32 20.63 -3.60
C THR A 354 -3.37 21.69 -4.14
N GLY A 355 -2.28 21.99 -3.43
CA GLY A 355 -1.25 22.95 -3.82
C GLY A 355 0.08 22.28 -4.17
N ARG A 356 1.16 22.79 -3.58
CA ARG A 356 2.53 22.32 -3.76
C ARG A 356 2.94 21.34 -2.66
N ILE A 357 3.62 20.26 -3.03
CA ILE A 357 4.39 19.42 -2.11
C ILE A 357 5.86 19.77 -2.26
N THR A 358 6.46 20.35 -1.22
CA THR A 358 7.90 20.65 -1.18
C THR A 358 8.60 19.65 -0.26
N ILE A 359 9.60 18.95 -0.76
CA ILE A 359 10.39 17.96 -0.01
C ILE A 359 11.77 18.54 0.24
N GLU A 360 12.19 18.58 1.49
CA GLU A 360 13.45 19.16 1.92
C GLU A 360 14.13 18.37 3.03
N GLY A 361 15.40 18.67 3.25
CA GLY A 361 16.23 17.96 4.22
C GLY A 361 16.54 16.53 3.78
N THR A 362 17.13 15.76 4.70
CA THR A 362 17.69 14.44 4.38
C THR A 362 16.92 13.30 5.02
N ASN A 363 17.09 12.09 4.48
CA ASN A 363 16.51 10.83 4.97
C ASN A 363 14.97 10.79 4.88
N ASN A 364 14.41 11.33 3.80
CA ASN A 364 12.98 11.24 3.52
C ASN A 364 12.67 9.96 2.74
N ILE A 365 11.67 9.20 3.17
CA ILE A 365 11.20 7.99 2.48
C ILE A 365 9.70 8.11 2.23
N ILE A 366 9.28 7.97 0.98
CA ILE A 366 7.88 8.06 0.58
C ILE A 366 7.56 6.86 -0.32
N VAL A 367 6.74 5.93 0.16
CA VAL A 367 6.39 4.71 -0.58
C VAL A 367 4.87 4.48 -0.54
N PRO A 368 4.27 3.89 -1.58
CA PRO A 368 2.83 3.64 -1.62
C PRO A 368 2.48 2.52 -0.64
N ALA A 369 1.31 2.55 0.00
CA ALA A 369 0.89 1.44 0.85
C ALA A 369 0.83 0.13 0.05
N ARG A 370 1.39 -0.94 0.61
CA ARG A 370 1.32 -2.25 -0.01
C ARG A 370 -0.09 -2.83 0.15
N LEU A 371 -0.85 -2.78 -0.92
CA LEU A 371 -2.22 -3.31 -0.95
C LEU A 371 -2.29 -4.81 -0.67
N THR A 372 -1.24 -5.59 -0.99
CA THR A 372 -1.20 -7.03 -0.66
C THR A 372 -1.15 -7.29 0.84
N ASP A 373 -0.73 -6.34 1.68
CA ASP A 373 -0.71 -6.51 3.14
C ASP A 373 -2.14 -6.52 3.73
N LEU A 374 -3.11 -5.91 3.01
CA LEU A 374 -4.53 -6.00 3.34
C LEU A 374 -5.13 -7.36 3.00
N LEU A 375 -4.47 -8.17 2.16
CA LEU A 375 -5.00 -9.48 1.78
C LEU A 375 -4.74 -10.53 2.86
N PRO A 376 -5.61 -11.56 2.95
CA PRO A 376 -5.34 -12.78 3.72
C PRO A 376 -3.99 -13.39 3.34
N ALA A 377 -3.32 -14.04 4.30
CA ALA A 377 -1.94 -14.52 4.15
C ALA A 377 -1.73 -15.42 2.93
N ASP A 378 -2.71 -16.26 2.62
CA ASP A 378 -2.72 -17.19 1.49
C ASP A 378 -2.79 -16.48 0.11
N LEU A 379 -3.24 -15.23 0.07
CA LEU A 379 -3.40 -14.44 -1.16
C LEU A 379 -2.32 -13.39 -1.36
N ARG A 380 -1.42 -13.16 -0.39
CA ARG A 380 -0.39 -12.10 -0.44
C ARG A 380 0.64 -12.26 -1.54
N THR A 381 0.80 -13.47 -2.06
CA THR A 381 1.70 -13.80 -3.18
C THR A 381 1.08 -13.50 -4.55
N SER A 382 -0.20 -13.11 -4.60
CA SER A 382 -0.90 -12.75 -5.84
C SER A 382 -0.38 -11.42 -6.38
N ALA A 383 -0.20 -11.33 -7.69
CA ALA A 383 0.17 -10.08 -8.33
C ALA A 383 -1.05 -9.17 -8.40
N LEU A 384 -0.92 -7.94 -7.89
CA LEU A 384 -1.93 -6.91 -8.11
C LEU A 384 -1.71 -6.27 -9.47
N SER A 385 -2.76 -6.17 -10.28
CA SER A 385 -2.68 -5.51 -11.58
C SER A 385 -2.60 -3.98 -11.46
N THR A 386 -3.07 -3.42 -10.35
CA THR A 386 -3.13 -1.97 -10.08
C THR A 386 -2.49 -1.60 -8.74
N THR A 387 -1.84 -0.43 -8.66
CA THR A 387 -1.38 0.15 -7.39
C THR A 387 -1.98 1.52 -7.13
N LEU A 388 -1.95 1.96 -5.86
CA LEU A 388 -2.25 3.35 -5.52
C LEU A 388 -1.12 4.29 -5.97
N PRO A 389 -1.44 5.57 -6.27
CA PRO A 389 -0.44 6.60 -6.43
C PRO A 389 0.28 6.86 -5.11
N THR A 390 1.56 7.22 -5.19
CA THR A 390 2.36 7.60 -4.02
C THR A 390 2.13 9.05 -3.67
N MET A 391 2.08 9.91 -4.69
CA MET A 391 1.99 11.35 -4.50
C MET A 391 1.18 12.02 -5.62
N MET A 392 0.28 12.93 -5.24
CA MET A 392 -0.55 13.69 -6.16
C MET A 392 -0.64 15.15 -5.69
N ALA A 393 -0.22 16.09 -6.54
CA ALA A 393 -0.24 17.52 -6.23
C ALA A 393 -0.43 18.39 -7.48
N GLN A 394 -0.56 19.71 -7.31
CA GLN A 394 -0.38 20.62 -8.44
C GLN A 394 1.09 20.77 -8.81
N PHE A 395 1.93 20.95 -7.79
CA PHE A 395 3.37 21.07 -7.94
C PHE A 395 4.05 20.08 -7.00
N VAL A 396 5.10 19.42 -7.50
CA VAL A 396 6.00 18.62 -6.68
C VAL A 396 7.37 19.25 -6.79
N GLU A 397 7.91 19.68 -5.66
CA GLU A 397 9.20 20.36 -5.58
C GLU A 397 10.14 19.57 -4.69
N PHE A 398 11.26 19.12 -5.25
CA PHE A 398 12.38 18.61 -4.46
C PHE A 398 13.36 19.76 -4.22
N ASP A 399 13.46 20.20 -2.97
CA ASP A 399 14.41 21.23 -2.57
C ASP A 399 15.84 20.79 -2.89
N ARG A 400 16.71 21.78 -3.07
CA ARG A 400 18.05 21.59 -3.60
C ARG A 400 18.80 20.55 -2.76
N GLU A 401 18.95 20.75 -1.46
CA GLU A 401 19.77 19.87 -0.61
C GLU A 401 19.03 18.65 -0.06
N CYS A 402 17.95 18.22 -0.73
CA CYS A 402 17.19 17.10 -0.24
C CYS A 402 17.86 15.73 -0.53
N PHE A 403 17.73 14.82 0.43
CA PHE A 403 17.98 13.39 0.23
C PHE A 403 16.67 12.64 0.44
N CYS A 404 16.10 12.14 -0.66
CA CYS A 404 14.77 11.56 -0.67
C CYS A 404 14.71 10.29 -1.54
N HIS A 405 14.01 9.28 -1.02
CA HIS A 405 13.67 8.05 -1.71
C HIS A 405 12.15 7.97 -1.91
N VAL A 406 11.70 8.01 -3.15
CA VAL A 406 10.29 7.88 -3.54
C VAL A 406 10.11 6.60 -4.34
N GLU A 407 9.11 5.78 -4.00
CA GLU A 407 8.71 4.64 -4.82
C GLU A 407 7.29 4.83 -5.35
N GLY A 408 6.95 4.24 -6.50
CA GLY A 408 5.60 4.25 -7.07
C GLY A 408 5.32 5.40 -8.05
N PHE A 409 4.05 5.79 -8.15
CA PHE A 409 3.60 6.79 -9.13
C PHE A 409 3.47 8.18 -8.50
N VAL A 410 4.07 9.18 -9.15
CA VAL A 410 4.00 10.59 -8.75
C VAL A 410 3.33 11.39 -9.86
N GLN A 411 2.29 12.13 -9.49
CA GLN A 411 1.54 13.00 -10.38
C GLN A 411 1.63 14.44 -9.90
N ALA A 412 2.08 15.33 -10.77
CA ALA A 412 1.89 16.77 -10.63
C ALA A 412 0.93 17.24 -11.73
N THR A 413 -0.16 17.92 -11.41
CA THR A 413 -1.04 18.46 -12.46
C THR A 413 -0.40 19.63 -13.23
N ARG A 414 0.70 20.20 -12.70
CA ARG A 414 1.47 21.28 -13.34
C ARG A 414 2.94 20.88 -13.44
N THR A 415 3.80 21.47 -12.62
CA THR A 415 5.25 21.34 -12.76
C THR A 415 5.82 20.41 -11.69
N ILE A 416 6.66 19.48 -12.11
CA ILE A 416 7.61 18.81 -11.23
C ILE A 416 8.90 19.62 -11.29
N THR A 417 9.33 20.14 -10.15
CA THR A 417 10.58 20.86 -10.01
C THR A 417 11.47 20.09 -9.07
N GLY A 418 12.76 20.05 -9.33
CA GLY A 418 13.66 19.46 -8.37
C GLY A 418 15.02 19.23 -8.92
N ALA A 419 16.02 19.63 -8.15
CA ALA A 419 17.41 19.43 -8.50
C ALA A 419 18.10 18.90 -7.26
N GLY A 420 18.40 17.59 -7.22
CA GLY A 420 19.27 17.05 -6.18
C GLY A 420 20.58 17.84 -6.15
N ALA A 421 20.93 18.40 -4.99
CA ALA A 421 22.13 19.20 -4.78
C ALA A 421 23.37 18.35 -4.86
N SER A 422 24.50 19.05 -4.83
CA SER A 422 25.78 18.64 -4.24
C SER A 422 25.98 17.13 -4.19
N TRP A 423 26.63 16.61 -5.24
CA TRP A 423 27.18 15.25 -5.29
C TRP A 423 28.23 15.00 -4.18
N ARG A 424 28.57 16.00 -3.34
CA ARG A 424 29.43 15.83 -2.17
C ARG A 424 29.01 14.56 -1.46
N LEU A 425 29.94 13.65 -1.30
CA LEU A 425 29.71 12.44 -0.53
C LEU A 425 29.67 12.84 0.94
N ARG A 426 28.88 12.11 1.76
CA ARG A 426 28.78 12.44 3.19
C ARG A 426 30.18 12.46 3.83
N THR A 427 30.48 13.54 4.55
CA THR A 427 31.83 13.95 5.04
C THR A 427 32.51 12.97 6.01
N ASN A 428 31.85 11.88 6.40
CA ASN A 428 32.37 10.83 7.28
C ASN A 428 32.13 9.41 6.72
N SER A 429 32.02 9.26 5.39
CA SER A 429 31.95 7.97 4.71
C SER A 429 33.32 7.58 4.14
N THR A 430 33.84 6.42 4.56
CA THR A 430 35.02 5.82 3.95
C THR A 430 34.72 5.41 2.52
N ALA A 431 35.69 5.55 1.61
CA ALA A 431 35.52 5.03 0.26
C ALA A 431 35.37 3.51 0.33
N ILE A 432 34.35 2.98 -0.36
CA ILE A 432 34.05 1.56 -0.40
C ILE A 432 33.74 1.15 -1.84
N GLY A 433 34.31 0.04 -2.29
CA GLY A 433 34.16 -0.51 -3.63
C GLY A 433 33.92 -2.02 -3.58
N LEU A 434 33.04 -2.45 -2.66
CA LEU A 434 32.71 -3.86 -2.49
C LEU A 434 31.76 -4.31 -3.61
N THR A 435 32.00 -5.50 -4.14
CA THR A 435 31.18 -6.14 -5.16
C THR A 435 31.08 -7.64 -4.88
N GLY A 436 29.99 -8.28 -5.29
CA GLY A 436 29.81 -9.72 -5.16
C GLY A 436 28.67 -10.23 -6.03
N THR A 437 28.39 -11.53 -5.96
CA THR A 437 27.38 -12.22 -6.80
C THR A 437 26.32 -12.98 -6.02
N LEU A 438 26.43 -13.02 -4.69
CA LEU A 438 25.61 -13.85 -3.82
C LEU A 438 24.78 -13.01 -2.84
N ALA A 439 24.08 -11.97 -3.33
CA ALA A 439 23.10 -11.23 -2.54
C ALA A 439 21.67 -11.73 -2.80
N THR A 440 20.91 -11.99 -1.74
CA THR A 440 19.47 -12.32 -1.82
C THR A 440 18.67 -11.28 -1.06
N ALA A 441 17.65 -10.71 -1.69
CA ALA A 441 16.82 -9.68 -1.08
C ALA A 441 15.40 -10.17 -0.81
N SER A 442 14.87 -9.83 0.36
CA SER A 442 13.48 -10.05 0.73
C SER A 442 12.93 -8.83 1.47
N VAL A 443 11.65 -8.55 1.28
CA VAL A 443 11.00 -7.45 2.00
C VAL A 443 10.85 -7.85 3.47
N SER A 444 11.31 -7.01 4.41
CA SER A 444 11.11 -7.28 5.84
C SER A 444 9.85 -6.58 6.35
N THR A 445 9.88 -5.25 6.43
CA THR A 445 8.80 -4.37 6.88
C THR A 445 8.83 -3.13 6.01
N GLN A 446 7.71 -2.76 5.41
CA GLN A 446 7.64 -1.54 4.61
C GLN A 446 8.12 -0.33 5.45
N PRO A 447 8.93 0.62 4.95
CA PRO A 447 9.47 0.75 3.59
C PRO A 447 10.79 0.01 3.32
N PHE A 448 11.23 -0.88 4.19
CA PHE A 448 12.56 -1.49 4.16
C PHE A 448 12.58 -2.92 3.62
N SER A 449 13.72 -3.28 3.04
CA SER A 449 14.03 -4.66 2.65
C SER A 449 15.31 -5.14 3.32
N SER A 450 15.37 -6.44 3.60
CA SER A 450 16.55 -7.12 4.12
C SER A 450 17.29 -7.78 2.97
N ILE A 451 18.59 -7.54 2.89
CA ILE A 451 19.50 -8.17 1.94
C ILE A 451 20.47 -9.06 2.71
N ARG A 452 20.49 -10.34 2.39
CA ARG A 452 21.49 -11.30 2.88
C ARG A 452 22.62 -11.39 1.88
N ILE A 453 23.87 -11.27 2.33
CA ILE A 453 25.07 -11.39 1.48
C ILE A 453 25.85 -12.62 1.93
N ASP A 454 25.86 -13.63 1.06
CA ASP A 454 26.59 -14.87 1.29
C ASP A 454 28.02 -14.83 0.69
N ASP A 455 28.39 -13.78 -0.04
CA ASP A 455 29.79 -13.50 -0.44
C ASP A 455 30.66 -13.17 0.77
N ASP A 456 31.90 -13.66 0.78
CA ASP A 456 32.87 -13.36 1.83
C ASP A 456 33.30 -11.88 1.78
N VAL A 457 32.67 -11.07 2.63
CA VAL A 457 32.78 -9.61 2.62
C VAL A 457 33.12 -9.13 4.03
N ASN A 458 34.04 -8.17 4.12
CA ASN A 458 34.31 -7.49 5.37
C ASN A 458 33.19 -6.50 5.71
N PHE A 459 32.22 -6.95 6.49
CA PHE A 459 31.11 -6.15 6.99
C PHE A 459 31.53 -5.02 7.94
N ASP A 460 32.76 -5.04 8.49
CA ASP A 460 33.26 -3.94 9.32
C ASP A 460 33.56 -2.67 8.54
N ALA A 461 33.78 -2.77 7.22
CA ALA A 461 33.97 -1.63 6.34
C ALA A 461 32.64 -0.88 6.03
N ILE A 462 31.49 -1.48 6.34
CA ILE A 462 30.17 -0.97 5.95
C ILE A 462 29.56 -0.14 7.09
N ASN A 463 29.47 1.17 6.86
CA ASN A 463 28.76 2.08 7.77
C ASN A 463 27.25 2.10 7.51
N SER A 464 26.46 2.11 8.58
CA SER A 464 25.00 2.32 8.57
C SER A 464 24.63 3.82 8.54
N GLY A 465 23.33 4.12 8.52
CA GLY A 465 22.82 5.48 8.67
C GLY A 465 22.93 6.33 7.40
N TRP A 466 22.55 5.78 6.25
CA TRP A 466 22.44 6.50 4.98
C TRP A 466 23.78 7.00 4.40
N ARG A 467 24.89 6.39 4.83
CA ARG A 467 26.26 6.72 4.38
C ARG A 467 26.68 5.96 3.13
N HIS A 468 26.13 4.77 2.95
CA HIS A 468 26.41 3.88 1.84
C HIS A 468 25.12 3.47 1.14
N GLN A 469 25.26 3.06 -0.10
CA GLN A 469 24.18 2.53 -0.93
C GLN A 469 24.62 1.23 -1.59
N MET A 470 23.64 0.40 -1.93
CA MET A 470 23.83 -0.88 -2.57
C MET A 470 23.06 -0.91 -3.88
N THR A 471 23.73 -1.29 -4.96
CA THR A 471 23.12 -1.57 -6.26
C THR A 471 22.98 -3.06 -6.41
N LEU A 472 21.76 -3.52 -6.70
CA LEU A 472 21.43 -4.92 -7.02
C LEU A 472 21.21 -5.05 -8.52
N PHE A 473 21.88 -5.99 -9.17
CA PHE A 473 21.81 -6.17 -10.62
C PHE A 473 20.91 -7.35 -10.97
N THR A 474 19.80 -7.07 -11.65
CA THR A 474 18.85 -8.08 -12.15
C THR A 474 18.66 -7.88 -13.65
N GLY A 475 18.98 -8.88 -14.47
CA GLY A 475 18.77 -8.82 -15.92
C GLY A 475 19.50 -7.64 -16.59
N GLY A 476 20.70 -7.29 -16.13
CA GLY A 476 21.50 -6.17 -16.67
C GLY A 476 21.08 -4.77 -16.19
N THR A 477 20.00 -4.64 -15.41
CA THR A 477 19.58 -3.36 -14.81
C THR A 477 19.94 -3.33 -13.32
N GLY A 478 20.60 -2.25 -12.89
CA GLY A 478 20.99 -2.03 -11.50
C GLY A 478 19.94 -1.21 -10.75
N ARG A 479 19.42 -1.74 -9.65
CA ARG A 479 18.57 -0.99 -8.70
C ARG A 479 19.39 -0.54 -7.50
N THR A 480 19.56 0.76 -7.34
CA THR A 480 20.35 1.35 -6.26
C THR A 480 19.45 1.74 -5.07
N LEU A 481 19.82 1.30 -3.87
CA LEU A 481 19.04 1.45 -2.65
C LEU A 481 19.94 1.96 -1.50
N PRO A 482 19.50 2.93 -0.68
CA PRO A 482 20.29 3.43 0.43
C PRO A 482 20.37 2.40 1.57
N ILE A 483 21.53 2.26 2.20
CA ILE A 483 21.73 1.39 3.36
C ILE A 483 21.32 2.14 4.63
N VAL A 484 20.36 1.57 5.35
CA VAL A 484 19.80 2.12 6.59
C VAL A 484 20.52 1.52 7.79
N SER A 485 20.62 0.19 7.86
CA SER A 485 21.31 -0.52 8.94
C SER A 485 22.05 -1.76 8.43
N VAL A 486 22.99 -2.24 9.25
CA VAL A 486 23.84 -3.39 8.94
C VAL A 486 23.88 -4.30 10.18
N ASP A 487 23.55 -5.57 10.00
CA ASP A 487 23.74 -6.63 10.98
C ASP A 487 24.90 -7.52 10.51
N LYS A 488 26.06 -7.29 11.11
CA LYS A 488 27.31 -7.95 10.74
C LYS A 488 27.28 -9.45 11.09
N ASN A 489 26.67 -9.81 12.22
CA ASN A 489 26.63 -11.19 12.71
C ASN A 489 25.73 -12.05 11.82
N ALA A 490 24.60 -11.50 11.36
CA ALA A 490 23.69 -12.18 10.46
C ALA A 490 24.07 -12.03 8.98
N ARG A 491 25.14 -11.27 8.65
CA ARG A 491 25.52 -10.89 7.27
C ARG A 491 24.35 -10.30 6.49
N ARG A 492 23.62 -9.39 7.15
CA ARG A 492 22.40 -8.77 6.62
C ARG A 492 22.51 -7.25 6.58
N ILE A 493 21.90 -6.66 5.57
CA ILE A 493 21.81 -5.22 5.37
C ILE A 493 20.35 -4.85 5.20
N THR A 494 19.92 -3.81 5.91
CA THR A 494 18.59 -3.23 5.71
C THR A 494 18.73 -2.03 4.78
N VAL A 495 17.96 -2.04 3.69
CA VAL A 495 17.92 -0.95 2.71
C VAL A 495 16.57 -0.26 2.69
N ALA A 496 16.55 1.02 2.33
CA ALA A 496 15.33 1.78 2.09
C ALA A 496 14.79 1.50 0.68
N GLY A 497 13.55 0.99 0.61
CA GLY A 497 12.88 0.58 -0.61
C GLY A 497 12.47 -0.89 -0.60
N GLN A 498 11.53 -1.24 -1.47
CA GLN A 498 10.96 -2.59 -1.56
C GLN A 498 11.60 -3.43 -2.66
N VAL A 499 12.41 -4.41 -2.31
CA VAL A 499 13.08 -5.30 -3.27
C VAL A 499 12.96 -6.76 -2.84
N THR A 500 12.67 -7.61 -3.81
CA THR A 500 12.69 -9.07 -3.67
C THR A 500 13.47 -9.64 -4.85
N THR A 501 14.35 -10.61 -4.60
CA THR A 501 15.01 -11.37 -5.65
C THR A 501 14.53 -12.82 -5.61
N THR A 502 14.43 -13.46 -6.78
CA THR A 502 14.07 -14.88 -6.90
C THR A 502 15.24 -15.83 -6.64
N GLY A 503 16.46 -15.28 -6.54
CA GLY A 503 17.69 -15.98 -6.23
C GLY A 503 18.83 -15.01 -5.94
N PRO A 504 20.07 -15.50 -5.81
CA PRO A 504 21.24 -14.67 -5.63
C PRO A 504 21.50 -13.77 -6.84
N VAL A 505 21.85 -12.51 -6.61
CA VAL A 505 22.12 -11.51 -7.65
C VAL A 505 23.48 -10.83 -7.43
N ALA A 506 24.04 -10.32 -8.53
CA ALA A 506 25.19 -9.45 -8.47
C ALA A 506 24.88 -8.15 -7.74
N TRP A 507 25.87 -7.62 -7.03
CA TRP A 507 25.72 -6.41 -6.26
C TRP A 507 27.01 -5.60 -6.18
N ARG A 508 26.84 -4.30 -5.91
CA ARG A 508 27.92 -3.34 -5.68
C ARG A 508 27.53 -2.38 -4.58
N MET A 509 28.48 -2.04 -3.71
CA MET A 509 28.32 -0.97 -2.73
C MET A 509 29.14 0.25 -3.13
N SER A 510 28.59 1.42 -2.83
CA SER A 510 29.26 2.71 -3.01
C SER A 510 28.84 3.69 -1.91
N ARG A 511 29.51 4.84 -1.88
CA ARG A 511 29.13 5.95 -0.99
C ARG A 511 27.83 6.58 -1.47
N THR A 512 27.05 7.09 -0.53
CA THR A 512 25.83 7.84 -0.84
C THR A 512 26.16 9.32 -1.02
N PRO A 513 25.63 9.99 -2.05
CA PRO A 513 25.65 11.44 -2.15
C PRO A 513 24.97 12.11 -0.94
N GLN A 514 25.38 13.32 -0.59
CA GLN A 514 24.80 14.10 0.51
C GLN A 514 23.37 14.52 0.19
N ALA A 515 23.11 14.87 -1.07
CA ALA A 515 21.79 15.17 -1.59
C ALA A 515 21.55 14.32 -2.85
N GLU A 516 20.42 13.63 -2.85
CA GLU A 516 20.02 12.72 -3.93
C GLU A 516 18.50 12.55 -3.88
N VAL A 517 17.85 12.77 -5.02
CA VAL A 517 16.45 12.46 -5.25
C VAL A 517 16.40 11.17 -6.05
N ARG A 518 15.92 10.10 -5.41
CA ARG A 518 15.70 8.83 -6.07
C ARG A 518 14.22 8.56 -6.21
N ILE A 519 13.80 8.27 -7.43
CA ILE A 519 12.42 7.97 -7.75
C ILE A 519 12.40 6.62 -8.47
N LEU A 520 11.80 5.62 -7.83
CA LEU A 520 11.62 4.29 -8.39
C LEU A 520 10.17 4.16 -8.81
N GLY A 521 9.89 4.38 -10.09
CA GLY A 521 8.55 4.34 -10.62
C GLY A 521 8.34 5.35 -11.74
N ARG A 522 7.12 5.87 -11.84
CA ARG A 522 6.69 6.66 -12.99
C ARG A 522 6.25 8.05 -12.59
N LEU A 523 6.59 9.02 -13.42
CA LEU A 523 6.26 10.44 -13.27
C LEU A 523 5.25 10.89 -14.31
N TRP A 524 4.27 11.66 -13.87
CA TRP A 524 3.37 12.39 -14.75
C TRP A 524 3.34 13.88 -14.37
N GLY A 525 3.48 14.76 -15.36
CA GLY A 525 3.45 16.22 -15.20
C GLY A 525 2.93 16.95 -16.43
N ASP A 526 2.60 18.24 -16.32
CA ASP A 526 2.55 19.11 -17.51
C ASP A 526 3.98 19.42 -17.96
N THR A 527 4.83 19.82 -17.02
CA THR A 527 6.23 20.18 -17.28
C THR A 527 7.12 19.58 -16.19
N ALA A 528 8.39 19.36 -16.52
CA ALA A 528 9.41 18.99 -15.55
C ALA A 528 10.62 19.91 -15.70
N ASN A 529 11.07 20.49 -14.59
CA ASN A 529 12.24 21.33 -14.53
C ASN A 529 13.24 20.76 -13.52
N PHE A 530 14.26 20.09 -14.04
CA PHE A 530 15.36 19.51 -13.28
C PHE A 530 16.66 20.30 -13.44
N ASN A 531 16.57 21.59 -13.82
CA ASN A 531 17.71 22.49 -13.96
C ASN A 531 18.37 22.80 -12.60
N ARG A 532 19.70 22.86 -12.58
CA ARG A 532 20.54 23.27 -11.45
C ARG A 532 21.04 24.69 -11.65
N ALA A 533 20.72 25.59 -10.72
CA ALA A 533 21.54 26.78 -10.52
C ALA A 533 22.82 26.41 -9.74
N SER A 534 24.02 26.71 -10.26
CA SER A 534 25.33 26.83 -9.56
C SER A 534 26.31 25.64 -9.37
N HIS A 535 26.28 24.53 -10.13
CA HIS A 535 27.41 23.55 -10.18
C HIS A 535 28.04 23.34 -11.55
N TRP A 536 27.22 23.30 -12.59
CA TRP A 536 27.69 23.27 -13.97
C TRP A 536 27.81 24.68 -14.55
N ASP A 537 27.25 25.68 -13.88
CA ASP A 537 27.26 27.12 -14.20
C ASP A 537 28.67 27.72 -14.11
N LEU A 538 29.55 27.23 -14.97
CA LEU A 538 30.84 27.80 -15.26
C LEU A 538 30.66 28.84 -16.37
N SER A 539 31.45 29.91 -16.30
CA SER A 539 31.50 30.88 -17.40
C SER A 539 31.93 30.20 -18.70
N SER A 540 31.52 30.79 -19.84
CA SER A 540 31.98 30.35 -21.16
C SER A 540 33.50 30.27 -21.27
N LEU A 541 34.21 31.19 -20.61
CA LEU A 541 35.65 31.23 -20.52
C LEU A 541 36.21 30.03 -19.75
N SER A 542 35.61 29.67 -18.62
CA SER A 542 36.00 28.50 -17.82
C SER A 542 35.84 27.21 -18.62
N TRP A 543 34.74 27.05 -19.34
CA TRP A 543 34.53 25.90 -20.25
C TRP A 543 35.53 25.86 -21.40
N THR A 544 35.89 27.03 -21.94
CA THR A 544 36.89 27.14 -23.00
C THR A 544 38.27 26.74 -22.47
N LEU A 545 38.65 27.19 -21.27
CA LEU A 545 39.90 26.81 -20.62
C LEU A 545 39.98 25.31 -20.35
N LEU A 546 38.91 24.70 -19.82
CA LEU A 546 38.84 23.25 -19.60
C LEU A 546 39.04 22.48 -20.92
N ARG A 547 38.38 22.93 -21.99
CA ARG A 547 38.55 22.36 -23.32
C ARG A 547 39.99 22.46 -23.79
N THR A 548 40.62 23.63 -23.68
CA THR A 548 42.01 23.83 -24.10
C THR A 548 42.98 22.95 -23.30
N GLN A 549 42.78 22.80 -21.99
CA GLN A 549 43.61 21.92 -21.16
C GLN A 549 43.43 20.43 -21.54
N TRP A 550 42.21 20.02 -21.84
CA TRP A 550 41.93 18.68 -22.36
C TRP A 550 42.61 18.45 -23.72
N GLU A 551 42.50 19.38 -24.67
CA GLU A 551 43.16 19.31 -25.98
C GLU A 551 44.69 19.23 -25.86
N GLN A 552 45.28 20.00 -24.93
CA GLN A 552 46.72 19.92 -24.62
C GLN A 552 47.10 18.55 -24.03
N THR A 553 46.26 18.00 -23.14
CA THR A 553 46.48 16.66 -22.57
C THR A 553 46.48 15.60 -23.67
N ASN A 554 45.49 15.63 -24.58
CA ASN A 554 45.45 14.70 -25.70
C ASN A 554 46.61 14.89 -26.68
N SER A 555 47.05 16.12 -26.92
CA SER A 555 48.24 16.40 -27.73
C SER A 555 49.50 15.75 -27.14
N LEU A 556 49.65 15.78 -25.81
CA LEU A 556 50.73 15.11 -25.11
C LEU A 556 50.60 13.58 -25.16
N LEU A 557 49.40 13.04 -24.94
CA LEU A 557 49.13 11.59 -25.06
C LEU A 557 49.48 11.09 -26.47
N ALA A 558 49.06 11.82 -27.50
CA ALA A 558 49.39 11.50 -28.89
C ALA A 558 50.91 11.55 -29.14
N ALA A 559 51.61 12.56 -28.63
CA ALA A 559 53.07 12.69 -28.76
C ALA A 559 53.85 11.56 -28.05
N THR A 560 53.28 10.97 -26.99
CA THR A 560 53.87 9.83 -26.26
C THR A 560 53.36 8.47 -26.75
N GLY A 561 52.57 8.42 -27.82
CA GLY A 561 52.00 7.19 -28.38
C GLY A 561 50.90 6.54 -27.53
N GLN A 562 50.31 7.30 -26.61
CA GLN A 562 49.19 6.87 -25.77
C GLN A 562 47.85 7.18 -26.45
N ALA A 563 46.82 6.39 -26.13
CA ALA A 563 45.47 6.62 -26.65
C ALA A 563 44.90 7.93 -26.10
N GLU A 564 44.29 8.73 -26.97
CA GLU A 564 43.57 9.93 -26.59
C GLU A 564 42.41 9.60 -25.64
N MET A 565 42.10 10.56 -24.78
CA MET A 565 41.03 10.46 -23.81
C MET A 565 39.88 11.38 -24.22
N THR A 566 38.66 10.90 -24.11
CA THR A 566 37.45 11.69 -24.28
C THR A 566 37.36 12.81 -23.25
N LEU A 567 36.67 13.90 -23.61
CA LEU A 567 36.48 15.05 -22.73
C LEU A 567 35.85 14.61 -21.41
N THR A 568 34.78 13.82 -21.44
CA THR A 568 34.05 13.28 -20.26
C THR A 568 34.93 12.42 -19.34
N ARG A 569 35.83 11.60 -19.90
CA ARG A 569 36.78 10.80 -19.11
C ARG A 569 37.96 11.63 -18.58
N TRP A 570 38.43 12.63 -19.31
CA TRP A 570 39.43 13.57 -18.77
C TRP A 570 38.86 14.32 -17.58
N LEU A 571 37.65 14.80 -17.80
CA LEU A 571 36.84 15.47 -16.83
C LEU A 571 36.65 14.62 -15.56
N SER A 572 36.46 13.29 -15.63
CA SER A 572 36.26 12.39 -14.47
C SER A 572 37.40 12.30 -13.45
N ASN A 573 38.51 12.98 -13.69
CA ASN A 573 39.62 13.07 -12.76
C ASN A 573 39.59 14.39 -11.97
N PRO A 574 39.33 14.36 -10.64
CA PRO A 574 39.36 15.54 -9.75
C PRO A 574 40.57 16.44 -9.90
N ALA A 575 41.74 15.87 -10.22
CA ALA A 575 42.97 16.62 -10.39
C ALA A 575 42.90 17.65 -11.54
N ASN A 576 42.12 17.36 -12.58
CA ASN A 576 42.06 18.17 -13.80
C ASN A 576 41.27 19.47 -13.63
N VAL A 577 40.46 19.58 -12.58
CA VAL A 577 39.62 20.77 -12.34
C VAL A 577 39.86 21.37 -10.95
N ASN A 578 40.94 20.97 -10.27
CA ASN A 578 41.21 21.34 -8.88
C ASN A 578 41.28 22.87 -8.62
N TRP A 579 41.52 23.63 -9.67
CA TRP A 579 41.72 25.08 -9.68
C TRP A 579 40.40 25.86 -9.72
N LEU A 580 39.27 25.20 -10.00
CA LEU A 580 37.94 25.81 -9.96
C LEU A 580 37.45 26.09 -8.51
N GLY A 581 38.29 25.89 -7.50
CA GLY A 581 37.97 26.10 -6.08
C GLY A 581 37.30 24.87 -5.45
N SER A 582 37.30 24.77 -4.11
CA SER A 582 36.99 23.52 -3.37
C SER A 582 35.65 22.86 -3.74
N TYR A 583 34.67 23.67 -4.15
CA TYR A 583 33.35 23.24 -4.55
C TYR A 583 33.19 22.91 -6.03
N GLN A 584 34.16 23.15 -6.89
CA GLN A 584 34.14 22.73 -8.30
C GLN A 584 35.30 21.77 -8.60
N ALA A 585 36.36 21.82 -7.77
CA ALA A 585 37.56 20.99 -7.74
C ALA A 585 37.33 19.56 -7.26
N THR A 586 36.52 19.39 -6.22
CA THR A 586 36.14 18.03 -5.78
C THR A 586 35.24 17.35 -6.82
N PHE A 587 34.69 18.13 -7.77
CA PHE A 587 33.50 17.84 -8.57
C PHE A 587 33.83 17.27 -9.93
N ALA A 588 35.09 16.98 -10.24
CA ALA A 588 35.44 16.34 -11.51
C ALA A 588 34.97 14.87 -11.52
N GLN A 589 33.67 14.71 -11.74
CA GLN A 589 33.08 13.96 -12.84
C GLN A 589 33.12 12.45 -12.75
N ASN A 590 32.77 11.93 -11.58
CA ASN A 590 31.88 10.77 -11.62
C ASN A 590 30.46 11.28 -11.90
N ILE A 591 29.91 10.89 -13.05
CA ILE A 591 28.54 11.15 -13.52
C ILE A 591 27.58 10.29 -12.67
N GLU A 592 27.62 10.47 -11.36
CA GLU A 592 26.64 9.87 -10.46
C GLU A 592 25.41 10.79 -10.46
N PRO A 593 24.22 10.25 -10.75
CA PRO A 593 23.01 11.05 -10.84
C PRO A 593 22.61 11.58 -9.45
N THR A 594 22.32 12.87 -9.34
CA THR A 594 21.68 13.42 -8.11
C THR A 594 20.16 13.39 -8.20
N LEU A 595 19.62 13.24 -9.41
CA LEU A 595 18.25 12.83 -9.66
C LEU A 595 18.32 11.53 -10.44
N HIS A 596 17.84 10.44 -9.85
CA HIS A 596 17.84 9.13 -10.48
C HIS A 596 16.42 8.59 -10.56
N LEU A 597 15.91 8.51 -11.78
CA LEU A 597 14.64 7.89 -12.14
C LEU A 597 14.88 6.47 -12.62
N HIS A 598 14.57 5.50 -11.76
CA HIS A 598 14.66 4.09 -12.09
C HIS A 598 13.41 3.61 -12.81
N ASP A 599 13.59 2.78 -13.82
CA ASP A 599 12.47 2.09 -14.45
C ASP A 599 12.01 0.93 -13.55
N LEU A 600 10.71 0.82 -13.31
CA LEU A 600 10.13 -0.30 -12.59
C LEU A 600 9.26 -1.12 -13.54
N PRO A 601 9.61 -2.39 -13.80
CA PRO A 601 8.85 -3.24 -14.71
C PRO A 601 7.51 -3.74 -14.15
N VAL A 602 7.24 -3.50 -12.86
CA VAL A 602 6.22 -4.27 -12.12
C VAL A 602 4.83 -3.63 -12.09
N VAL A 603 4.71 -2.31 -12.24
CA VAL A 603 3.40 -1.63 -12.13
C VAL A 603 2.91 -1.17 -13.50
N ASN A 604 1.77 -1.70 -13.94
CA ASN A 604 1.23 -1.45 -15.28
C ASN A 604 0.12 -0.40 -15.25
N GLU A 605 -0.66 -0.38 -14.16
CA GLU A 605 -1.81 0.48 -14.00
C GLU A 605 -1.81 1.13 -12.61
N VAL A 606 -2.19 2.40 -12.58
CA VAL A 606 -2.41 3.15 -11.34
C VAL A 606 -3.89 3.46 -11.23
N THR A 607 -4.51 3.15 -10.10
CA THR A 607 -5.93 3.45 -9.89
C THR A 607 -6.12 4.92 -9.50
N THR A 608 -7.16 5.55 -10.03
CA THR A 608 -7.62 6.88 -9.60
C THR A 608 -8.57 6.81 -8.41
N LEU A 609 -8.90 5.60 -7.95
CA LEU A 609 -9.80 5.34 -6.83
C LEU A 609 -9.14 4.50 -5.73
N PRO A 610 -9.30 4.88 -4.44
CA PRO A 610 -8.74 4.17 -3.29
C PRO A 610 -9.55 2.93 -2.87
N MET A 611 -9.61 1.90 -3.73
CA MET A 611 -10.34 0.65 -3.44
C MET A 611 -9.65 -0.59 -4.00
N LEU A 612 -9.75 -1.73 -3.29
CA LEU A 612 -9.37 -3.05 -3.80
C LEU A 612 -10.52 -3.58 -4.65
N ARG A 613 -10.27 -3.84 -5.94
CA ARG A 613 -11.29 -4.45 -6.82
C ARG A 613 -11.09 -5.96 -6.90
N ALA A 614 -12.19 -6.69 -7.00
CA ALA A 614 -12.14 -8.13 -7.26
C ALA A 614 -11.37 -8.45 -8.55
N SER A 615 -11.46 -7.60 -9.59
CA SER A 615 -10.75 -7.76 -10.87
C SER A 615 -9.25 -7.48 -10.82
N THR A 616 -8.73 -6.93 -9.70
CA THR A 616 -7.33 -6.46 -9.61
C THR A 616 -6.37 -7.46 -8.98
N ILE A 617 -6.87 -8.65 -8.61
CA ILE A 617 -6.10 -9.68 -7.90
C ILE A 617 -5.96 -10.89 -8.83
N THR A 618 -4.79 -11.02 -9.48
CA THR A 618 -4.49 -12.17 -10.34
C THR A 618 -3.62 -13.16 -9.56
N PRO A 619 -4.09 -14.39 -9.30
CA PRO A 619 -3.22 -15.43 -8.73
C PRO A 619 -2.14 -15.82 -9.74
N ALA A 620 -0.95 -16.17 -9.24
CA ALA A 620 0.15 -16.61 -10.10
C ALA A 620 -0.25 -17.89 -10.88
N GLY A 621 -0.28 -17.80 -12.22
CA GLY A 621 -0.54 -18.94 -13.12
C GLY A 621 -2.01 -19.18 -13.52
N GLY A 622 -2.95 -18.31 -13.14
CA GLY A 622 -4.36 -18.46 -13.53
C GLY A 622 -4.68 -17.90 -14.92
N MET A 623 -5.13 -18.74 -15.86
CA MET A 623 -5.92 -18.28 -17.01
C MET A 623 -7.38 -18.12 -16.57
N ILE A 624 -8.03 -17.07 -17.08
CA ILE A 624 -9.36 -16.60 -16.68
C ILE A 624 -10.41 -17.20 -17.63
N ALA A 625 -11.30 -18.05 -17.12
CA ALA A 625 -12.72 -18.06 -17.51
C ALA A 625 -13.63 -18.95 -16.64
N GLY A 626 -14.91 -18.57 -16.54
CA GLY A 626 -16.01 -19.55 -16.55
C GLY A 626 -17.04 -19.55 -15.42
N LEU A 627 -17.19 -18.50 -14.60
CA LEU A 627 -18.36 -18.37 -13.73
C LEU A 627 -18.94 -16.96 -13.81
N GLY A 628 -20.27 -16.86 -13.93
CA GLY A 628 -20.98 -15.58 -14.06
C GLY A 628 -20.60 -14.53 -13.00
N THR A 629 -20.86 -13.27 -13.35
CA THR A 629 -20.63 -11.99 -12.64
C THR A 629 -19.50 -11.94 -11.58
N PRO A 630 -18.48 -11.07 -11.77
CA PRO A 630 -17.36 -10.86 -10.83
C PRO A 630 -17.88 -10.35 -9.50
N GLY A 631 -17.17 -10.70 -8.42
CA GLY A 631 -17.47 -10.16 -7.10
C GLY A 631 -16.58 -10.74 -6.02
N TYR A 632 -16.87 -10.38 -4.78
CA TYR A 632 -16.22 -10.95 -3.62
C TYR A 632 -16.94 -12.23 -3.17
N GLN A 633 -16.18 -13.22 -2.72
CA GLN A 633 -16.69 -14.35 -1.96
C GLN A 633 -16.52 -14.07 -0.47
N TRP A 634 -17.61 -14.25 0.29
CA TRP A 634 -17.57 -14.19 1.75
C TRP A 634 -17.40 -15.58 2.33
N LEU A 635 -16.31 -15.79 3.09
CA LEU A 635 -16.02 -17.03 3.79
C LEU A 635 -16.35 -16.88 5.27
N VAL A 636 -17.09 -17.82 5.86
CA VAL A 636 -17.36 -17.82 7.31
C VAL A 636 -16.12 -18.33 8.05
N ILE A 637 -15.57 -17.51 8.93
CA ILE A 637 -14.38 -17.82 9.74
C ILE A 637 -14.78 -18.34 11.12
N SER A 638 -15.80 -17.75 11.72
CA SER A 638 -16.32 -18.20 13.02
C SER A 638 -17.84 -18.00 13.13
N ARG A 639 -18.46 -18.83 13.97
CA ARG A 639 -19.89 -18.79 14.32
C ARG A 639 -20.04 -19.02 15.82
N GLU A 640 -20.73 -18.12 16.49
CA GLU A 640 -21.03 -18.18 17.93
C GLU A 640 -22.51 -17.86 18.16
N ILE A 641 -23.17 -18.62 19.04
CA ILE A 641 -24.53 -18.31 19.49
C ILE A 641 -24.39 -17.50 20.78
N LEU A 642 -24.88 -16.26 20.77
CA LEU A 642 -24.89 -15.39 21.93
C LEU A 642 -26.17 -15.62 22.75
N PRO A 643 -26.08 -15.56 24.09
CA PRO A 643 -27.20 -15.81 24.99
C PRO A 643 -28.37 -14.86 24.76
#